data_AF-R9A4M8-F1
#
_entry.id   AF-R9A4M8-F1
#
_cell.length_a   1.000
_cell.length_b   1.000
_cell.length_c   1.000
_cell.angle_alpha   90.00
_cell.angle_beta   90.00
_cell.angle_gamma   90.00
#
_symmetry.space_group_name_H-M   'P 1'
#
loop_
_entity.id
_entity.type
_entity.pdbx_description
1 polymer ?
#
loop_
_entity_poly.entity_id
_entity_poly.type
_entity_poly.pdbx_seq_one_letter_code
_entity_poly.pdbx_strand_id
1 'polypeptide(L)'
;MELVGLNSEQKKAVEAVDGPLLILAGAGSGKTRVITYRIANLILNHKVFPNQILAVTFTNKAAEEMRIRCRSLLPEGNGEPFVRTFHSLCLYLLRREGKVLGLGSNFTVYDSDMQESLIKEILKSKDMDTKEFRPSSLANTFSSTKDSFMTAEEYAKKKADDSYTKTIASVFLEYEKRKDLRNALDFGDLILKTVILFRDFPVILEKYQRLWKYIMVDEYQDTNKIQYHLVQSLSSFHKNLCVVGDDDQSIYSWRGADISNILNFKKDYPDAVVVKLEENYRSTKTIIETAAALISNNKQRTSKTLRTENPMGDKIKVTSYQNEMEEAEGIVQKIQAGVRKGQKYSNFAVFYRTNSQSRYFEEALRKRAIPYKIFGGFRFFDRKEVKDLIAYLSVVVNPVDSTSLLRIINSPPRGIGDTTVSRLLSYSVNEGLSLFECLGKTVPEIKKGTLQKLSSLYRMFDSAMEDLGKKTPSEIAYEVLEHSGYREFLENEGTEDSFSRLSNLNEFVNALKEFEENNPEATLEEYLGNISLITSEDNTKDLPDYVILMTVHNAKGLEFQHVFMAGMEEGTFPHFLSIDSPDGVEEERRLAYVAITRARKNLEISFSRFTRKFGDVDARLPSQFLEELPSEFVEGEFTENRYGVRRPEFTPRAERFQKSEEKFETVQAKAGDGNFQVGTKVRHKVYGEGRILTISGSGDNRKVEVRFGSHLDKKFLLAYTPLEIIS
;
A
#
# COMPACT_ATOMS: atom_id res chain seq x y z
N MET A 1 -18.59 1.63 -39.36
CA MET A 1 -17.29 2.12 -38.86
C MET A 1 -16.22 1.19 -39.36
N GLU A 2 -15.22 1.73 -40.06
CA GLU A 2 -14.04 0.95 -40.45
C GLU A 2 -13.12 0.76 -39.23
N LEU A 3 -12.65 -0.46 -39.01
CA LEU A 3 -11.75 -0.81 -37.91
C LEU A 3 -10.28 -0.48 -38.26
N VAL A 4 -10.04 0.75 -38.71
CA VAL A 4 -8.73 1.20 -39.18
C VAL A 4 -7.77 1.32 -37.99
N GLY A 5 -6.55 0.79 -38.17
CA GLY A 5 -5.48 0.85 -37.16
C GLY A 5 -5.60 -0.15 -36.01
N LEU A 6 -6.46 -1.17 -36.14
CA LEU A 6 -6.47 -2.36 -35.28
C LEU A 6 -5.78 -3.53 -35.98
N ASN A 7 -5.00 -4.34 -35.25
CA ASN A 7 -4.43 -5.58 -35.78
C ASN A 7 -5.51 -6.70 -35.90
N SER A 8 -5.13 -7.87 -36.43
CA SER A 8 -6.07 -8.99 -36.65
C SER A 8 -6.75 -9.47 -35.36
N GLU A 9 -6.01 -9.60 -34.25
CA GLU A 9 -6.55 -10.07 -32.98
C GLU A 9 -7.48 -9.02 -32.34
N GLN A 10 -7.10 -7.74 -32.40
CA GLN A 10 -7.94 -6.64 -31.93
C GLN A 10 -9.24 -6.56 -32.75
N LYS A 11 -9.19 -6.73 -34.08
CA LYS A 11 -10.38 -6.79 -34.92
C LYS A 11 -11.27 -7.97 -34.54
N LYS A 12 -10.70 -9.17 -34.39
CA LYS A 12 -11.41 -10.37 -33.93
C LYS A 12 -12.14 -10.14 -32.61
N ALA A 13 -11.51 -9.47 -31.64
CA ALA A 13 -12.15 -9.13 -30.37
C ALA A 13 -13.29 -8.09 -30.52
N VAL A 14 -13.15 -7.12 -31.42
CA VAL A 14 -14.19 -6.11 -31.70
C VAL A 14 -15.37 -6.69 -32.47
N GLU A 15 -15.12 -7.64 -33.37
CA GLU A 15 -16.12 -8.29 -34.24
C GLU A 15 -16.86 -9.45 -33.56
N ALA A 16 -16.32 -10.01 -32.46
CA ALA A 16 -16.95 -11.09 -31.70
C ALA A 16 -18.18 -10.61 -30.89
N VAL A 17 -19.28 -10.24 -31.55
CA VAL A 17 -20.41 -9.50 -30.95
C VAL A 17 -21.15 -10.27 -29.86
N ASP A 18 -21.65 -11.46 -30.17
CA ASP A 18 -22.47 -12.28 -29.26
C ASP A 18 -21.65 -13.33 -28.53
N GLY A 19 -22.17 -13.76 -27.38
CA GLY A 19 -21.59 -14.77 -26.52
C GLY A 19 -20.50 -14.25 -25.57
N PRO A 20 -20.02 -15.13 -24.68
CA PRO A 20 -18.95 -14.78 -23.76
C PRO A 20 -17.62 -14.61 -24.51
N LEU A 21 -16.92 -13.53 -24.19
CA LEU A 21 -15.64 -13.15 -24.78
C LEU A 21 -14.64 -12.86 -23.67
N LEU A 22 -13.52 -13.58 -23.70
CA LEU A 22 -12.36 -13.32 -22.86
C LEU A 22 -11.25 -12.71 -23.72
N ILE A 23 -10.87 -11.48 -23.40
CA ILE A 23 -9.74 -10.80 -24.01
C ILE A 23 -8.56 -10.86 -23.02
N LEU A 24 -7.66 -11.83 -23.23
CA LEU A 24 -6.41 -11.93 -22.49
C LEU A 24 -5.39 -11.01 -23.12
N ALA A 25 -5.07 -9.93 -22.45
CA ALA A 25 -4.21 -8.91 -23.00
C ALA A 25 -2.91 -8.83 -22.21
N GLY A 26 -1.81 -8.57 -22.88
CA GLY A 26 -0.57 -8.21 -22.22
C GLY A 26 -0.47 -6.71 -21.90
N ALA A 27 0.61 -6.31 -21.22
CA ALA A 27 0.90 -4.89 -21.01
C ALA A 27 1.06 -4.15 -22.35
N GLY A 28 0.50 -2.94 -22.46
CA GLY A 28 0.66 -2.09 -23.65
C GLY A 28 0.03 -2.60 -24.94
N SER A 29 -0.85 -3.61 -24.88
CA SER A 29 -1.49 -4.25 -26.04
C SER A 29 -2.79 -3.57 -26.54
N GLY A 30 -3.21 -2.49 -25.87
CA GLY A 30 -4.39 -1.73 -26.26
C GLY A 30 -5.72 -2.22 -25.66
N LYS A 31 -5.72 -2.89 -24.50
CA LYS A 31 -6.92 -3.31 -23.74
C LYS A 31 -8.11 -2.35 -23.84
N THR A 32 -7.94 -1.14 -23.31
CA THR A 32 -8.98 -0.11 -23.27
C THR A 32 -9.41 0.32 -24.67
N ARG A 33 -8.48 0.34 -25.65
CA ARG A 33 -8.79 0.66 -27.05
C ARG A 33 -9.73 -0.38 -27.65
N VAL A 34 -9.47 -1.67 -27.40
CA VAL A 34 -10.34 -2.75 -27.89
C VAL A 34 -11.74 -2.67 -27.29
N ILE A 35 -11.87 -2.43 -25.98
CA ILE A 35 -13.19 -2.25 -25.34
C ILE A 35 -13.95 -1.08 -25.97
N THR A 36 -13.32 0.08 -26.12
CA THR A 36 -14.00 1.28 -26.64
C THR A 36 -14.39 1.12 -28.11
N TYR A 37 -13.55 0.49 -28.93
CA TYR A 37 -13.88 0.17 -30.33
C TYR A 37 -14.98 -0.87 -30.43
N ARG A 38 -15.01 -1.86 -29.53
CA ARG A 38 -16.10 -2.85 -29.45
C ARG A 38 -17.43 -2.17 -29.14
N ILE A 39 -17.46 -1.28 -28.15
CA ILE A 39 -18.67 -0.49 -27.83
C ILE A 39 -19.12 0.32 -29.05
N ALA A 40 -18.20 1.02 -29.72
CA ALA A 40 -18.52 1.79 -30.93
C ALA A 40 -19.02 0.89 -32.06
N ASN A 41 -18.43 -0.29 -32.28
CA ASN A 41 -18.85 -1.26 -33.28
C ASN A 41 -20.30 -1.74 -33.03
N LEU A 42 -20.62 -2.09 -31.78
CA LEU A 42 -21.98 -2.51 -31.38
C LEU A 42 -23.02 -1.43 -31.70
N ILE A 43 -22.71 -0.17 -31.42
CA ILE A 43 -23.64 0.95 -31.65
C ILE A 43 -23.75 1.25 -33.15
N LEU A 44 -22.63 1.40 -33.85
CA LEU A 44 -22.61 1.93 -35.22
C LEU A 44 -22.97 0.88 -36.27
N ASN A 45 -22.42 -0.32 -36.14
CA ASN A 45 -22.56 -1.39 -37.14
C ASN A 45 -23.70 -2.36 -36.78
N HIS A 46 -23.87 -2.68 -35.49
CA HIS A 46 -24.91 -3.61 -35.02
C HIS A 46 -26.18 -2.93 -34.49
N LYS A 47 -26.24 -1.59 -34.52
CA LYS A 47 -27.40 -0.78 -34.12
C LYS A 47 -27.91 -1.07 -32.70
N VAL A 48 -27.00 -1.45 -31.80
CA VAL A 48 -27.30 -1.61 -30.38
C VAL A 48 -27.51 -0.24 -29.76
N PHE A 49 -28.62 -0.05 -29.03
CA PHE A 49 -28.85 1.20 -28.32
C PHE A 49 -27.82 1.35 -27.19
N PRO A 50 -27.19 2.52 -27.00
CA PRO A 50 -26.13 2.68 -26.00
C PRO A 50 -26.57 2.36 -24.57
N ASN A 51 -27.84 2.61 -24.22
CA ASN A 51 -28.38 2.26 -22.90
C ASN A 51 -28.48 0.75 -22.64
N GLN A 52 -28.30 -0.09 -23.68
CA GLN A 52 -28.21 -1.54 -23.57
C GLN A 52 -26.78 -2.05 -23.32
N ILE A 53 -25.82 -1.14 -23.20
CA ILE A 53 -24.41 -1.47 -22.99
C ILE A 53 -24.00 -1.00 -21.58
N LEU A 54 -23.55 -1.95 -20.75
CA LEU A 54 -22.96 -1.71 -19.44
C LEU A 54 -21.45 -1.94 -19.53
N ALA A 55 -20.64 -0.95 -19.16
CA ALA A 55 -19.19 -1.13 -19.02
C ALA A 55 -18.76 -0.83 -17.57
N VAL A 56 -18.03 -1.76 -16.97
CA VAL A 56 -17.59 -1.71 -15.57
C VAL A 56 -16.06 -1.64 -15.50
N THR A 57 -15.54 -0.70 -14.71
CA THR A 57 -14.10 -0.53 -14.45
C THR A 57 -13.81 -0.47 -12.94
N PHE A 58 -12.53 -0.56 -12.56
CA PHE A 58 -12.14 -0.52 -11.14
C PHE A 58 -12.06 0.92 -10.58
N THR A 59 -11.60 1.90 -11.37
CA THR A 59 -11.36 3.27 -10.90
C THR A 59 -12.23 4.31 -11.61
N ASN A 60 -12.57 5.39 -10.91
CA ASN A 60 -13.33 6.50 -11.50
C ASN A 60 -12.59 7.14 -12.68
N LYS A 61 -11.25 7.20 -12.62
CA LYS A 61 -10.42 7.70 -13.72
C LYS A 61 -10.55 6.82 -14.97
N ALA A 62 -10.48 5.50 -14.82
CA ALA A 62 -10.64 4.56 -15.93
C ALA A 62 -12.06 4.63 -16.53
N ALA A 63 -13.09 4.76 -15.68
CA ALA A 63 -14.46 4.97 -16.15
C ALA A 63 -14.59 6.25 -16.98
N GLU A 64 -14.02 7.36 -16.52
CA GLU A 64 -14.09 8.64 -17.23
C GLU A 64 -13.29 8.62 -18.55
N GLU A 65 -12.09 8.07 -18.53
CA GLU A 65 -11.28 7.89 -19.73
C GLU A 65 -12.00 7.02 -20.78
N MET A 66 -12.65 5.93 -20.35
CA MET A 66 -13.44 5.09 -21.24
C MET A 66 -14.64 5.85 -21.84
N ARG A 67 -15.33 6.70 -21.06
CA ARG A 67 -16.41 7.56 -21.58
C ARG A 67 -15.90 8.53 -22.63
N ILE A 68 -14.80 9.24 -22.35
CA ILE A 68 -14.18 10.20 -23.27
C ILE A 68 -13.81 9.50 -24.59
N ARG A 69 -13.16 8.33 -24.51
CA ARG A 69 -12.80 7.54 -25.69
C ARG A 69 -14.03 7.08 -26.47
N CYS A 70 -15.08 6.59 -25.80
CA CYS A 70 -16.33 6.22 -26.49
C CYS A 70 -16.96 7.43 -27.20
N ARG A 71 -17.03 8.60 -26.54
CA ARG A 71 -17.52 9.84 -27.15
C ARG A 71 -16.73 10.23 -28.40
N SER A 72 -15.41 10.12 -28.37
CA SER A 72 -14.57 10.44 -29.54
C SER A 72 -14.77 9.50 -30.74
N LEU A 73 -15.29 8.28 -30.52
CA LEU A 73 -15.53 7.28 -31.56
C LEU A 73 -16.97 7.31 -32.11
N LEU A 74 -17.89 7.96 -31.38
CA LEU A 74 -19.30 8.01 -31.72
C LEU A 74 -19.65 9.39 -32.32
N PRO A 75 -20.39 9.46 -33.44
CA PRO A 75 -20.99 10.70 -33.92
C PRO A 75 -21.86 11.37 -32.84
N GLU A 76 -21.90 12.70 -32.87
CA GLU A 76 -22.76 13.48 -31.97
C GLU A 76 -24.24 13.03 -32.05
N GLY A 77 -24.92 12.98 -30.91
CA GLY A 77 -26.34 12.63 -30.82
C GLY A 77 -26.65 11.14 -30.63
N ASN A 78 -25.67 10.24 -30.73
CA ASN A 78 -25.90 8.79 -30.56
C ASN A 78 -26.13 8.32 -29.11
N GLY A 79 -26.11 9.21 -28.11
CA GLY A 79 -26.18 8.84 -26.69
C GLY A 79 -24.89 8.17 -26.19
N GLU A 80 -24.89 7.75 -24.93
CA GLU A 80 -23.69 7.20 -24.28
C GLU A 80 -23.94 5.84 -23.62
N PRO A 81 -22.94 4.93 -23.69
CA PRO A 81 -23.00 3.68 -22.96
C PRO A 81 -23.00 3.93 -21.45
N PHE A 82 -23.57 2.99 -20.68
CA PHE A 82 -23.58 3.09 -19.23
C PHE A 82 -22.23 2.62 -18.66
N VAL A 83 -21.28 3.55 -18.54
CA VAL A 83 -19.95 3.28 -17.97
C VAL A 83 -19.94 3.65 -16.49
N ARG A 84 -19.53 2.75 -15.58
CA ARG A 84 -19.46 2.97 -14.13
C ARG A 84 -18.30 2.17 -13.50
N THR A 85 -17.93 2.50 -12.26
CA THR A 85 -17.20 1.55 -11.41
C THR A 85 -18.15 0.56 -10.75
N PHE A 86 -17.65 -0.57 -10.22
CA PHE A 86 -18.45 -1.54 -9.46
C PHE A 86 -19.29 -0.87 -8.36
N HIS A 87 -18.64 -0.07 -7.50
CA HIS A 87 -19.30 0.64 -6.41
C HIS A 87 -20.32 1.67 -6.92
N SER A 88 -19.98 2.42 -7.98
CA SER A 88 -20.90 3.40 -8.57
C SER A 88 -22.14 2.77 -9.21
N LEU A 89 -21.97 1.59 -9.81
CA LEU A 89 -23.06 0.79 -10.37
C LEU A 89 -23.99 0.30 -9.25
N CYS A 90 -23.42 -0.30 -8.20
CA CYS A 90 -24.17 -0.82 -7.06
C CYS A 90 -24.91 0.30 -6.32
N LEU A 91 -24.26 1.44 -6.11
CA LEU A 91 -24.90 2.63 -5.55
C LEU A 91 -26.10 3.07 -6.41
N TYR A 92 -25.93 3.16 -7.73
CA TYR A 92 -27.02 3.51 -8.65
C TYR A 92 -28.22 2.54 -8.56
N LEU A 93 -27.94 1.23 -8.45
CA LEU A 93 -28.96 0.20 -8.32
C LEU A 93 -29.69 0.29 -6.97
N LEU A 94 -28.96 0.34 -5.87
CA LEU A 94 -29.53 0.40 -4.52
C LEU A 94 -30.31 1.68 -4.27
N ARG A 95 -29.92 2.81 -4.86
CA ARG A 95 -30.69 4.07 -4.79
C ARG A 95 -32.07 3.95 -5.41
N ARG A 96 -32.23 3.10 -6.43
CA ARG A 96 -33.47 2.93 -7.19
C ARG A 96 -34.34 1.80 -6.64
N GLU A 97 -33.70 0.69 -6.29
CA GLU A 97 -34.39 -0.57 -5.99
C GLU A 97 -34.25 -0.99 -4.53
N GLY A 98 -33.33 -0.37 -3.76
CA GLY A 98 -33.00 -0.79 -2.39
C GLY A 98 -34.17 -0.71 -1.40
N LYS A 99 -35.26 -0.01 -1.74
CA LYS A 99 -36.48 0.05 -0.93
C LYS A 99 -37.06 -1.35 -0.63
N VAL A 100 -36.92 -2.31 -1.54
CA VAL A 100 -37.42 -3.69 -1.31
C VAL A 100 -36.59 -4.43 -0.25
N LEU A 101 -35.35 -4.00 -0.01
CA LEU A 101 -34.49 -4.47 1.08
C LEU A 101 -34.69 -3.66 2.38
N GLY A 102 -35.65 -2.75 2.42
CA GLY A 102 -35.84 -1.83 3.55
C GLY A 102 -34.84 -0.67 3.60
N LEU A 103 -34.04 -0.47 2.54
CA LEU A 103 -33.08 0.65 2.47
C LEU A 103 -33.79 1.93 2.05
N GLY A 104 -33.54 3.03 2.76
CA GLY A 104 -34.01 4.36 2.36
C GLY A 104 -33.24 4.86 1.12
N SER A 105 -33.91 5.53 0.19
CA SER A 105 -33.27 6.03 -1.04
C SER A 105 -32.10 7.00 -0.79
N ASN A 106 -32.02 7.61 0.40
CA ASN A 106 -30.99 8.58 0.80
C ASN A 106 -30.04 8.04 1.88
N PHE A 107 -29.76 6.72 1.91
CA PHE A 107 -28.74 6.15 2.79
C PHE A 107 -27.36 6.84 2.68
N THR A 108 -26.62 6.92 3.78
CA THR A 108 -25.25 7.48 3.79
C THR A 108 -24.24 6.40 3.44
N VAL A 109 -23.22 6.73 2.64
CA VAL A 109 -22.10 5.81 2.38
C VAL A 109 -20.98 6.11 3.38
N TYR A 110 -20.64 5.15 4.23
CA TYR A 110 -19.58 5.29 5.24
C TYR A 110 -18.21 5.09 4.62
N ASP A 111 -17.33 6.06 4.82
CA ASP A 111 -15.89 5.91 4.63
C ASP A 111 -15.23 5.18 5.81
N SER A 112 -13.92 4.94 5.72
CA SER A 112 -13.16 4.21 6.74
C SER A 112 -13.24 4.85 8.13
N ASP A 113 -13.23 6.19 8.22
CA ASP A 113 -13.26 6.90 9.49
C ASP A 113 -14.63 6.77 10.16
N MET A 114 -15.71 6.83 9.38
CA MET A 114 -17.07 6.59 9.87
C MET A 114 -17.26 5.14 10.32
N GLN A 115 -16.69 4.16 9.60
CA GLN A 115 -16.72 2.76 10.01
C GLN A 115 -16.00 2.55 11.34
N GLU A 116 -14.76 3.02 11.46
CA GLU A 116 -13.98 2.91 12.69
C GLU A 116 -14.68 3.60 13.88
N SER A 117 -15.29 4.76 13.64
CA SER A 117 -15.98 5.51 14.68
C SER A 117 -17.19 4.74 15.23
N LEU A 118 -17.97 4.10 14.36
CA LEU A 118 -19.08 3.24 14.77
C LEU A 118 -18.56 2.00 15.52
N ILE A 119 -17.48 1.37 15.05
CA ILE A 119 -16.88 0.22 15.74
C ILE A 119 -16.39 0.62 17.14
N LYS A 120 -15.73 1.78 17.28
CA LYS A 120 -15.29 2.33 18.59
C LYS A 120 -16.48 2.50 19.55
N GLU A 121 -17.61 3.01 19.07
CA GLU A 121 -18.82 3.15 19.87
C GLU A 121 -19.39 1.80 20.34
N ILE A 122 -19.37 0.79 19.46
CA ILE A 122 -19.85 -0.56 19.78
C ILE A 122 -18.96 -1.22 20.83
N LEU A 123 -17.63 -1.17 20.64
CA LEU A 123 -16.68 -1.71 21.60
C LEU A 123 -16.86 -1.07 22.98
N LYS A 124 -17.00 0.25 23.02
CA LYS A 124 -17.26 0.98 24.27
C LYS A 124 -18.57 0.55 24.94
N SER A 125 -19.63 0.31 24.17
CA SER A 125 -20.92 -0.13 24.71
C SER A 125 -20.93 -1.57 25.23
N LYS A 126 -19.98 -2.40 24.77
CA LYS A 126 -19.79 -3.79 25.21
C LYS A 126 -18.69 -3.93 26.28
N ASP A 127 -18.16 -2.82 26.78
CA ASP A 127 -17.04 -2.77 27.73
C ASP A 127 -15.79 -3.53 27.24
N MET A 128 -15.53 -3.46 25.93
CA MET A 128 -14.39 -4.11 25.29
C MET A 128 -13.22 -3.15 25.12
N ASP A 129 -12.00 -3.66 25.36
CA ASP A 129 -10.79 -2.85 25.19
C ASP A 129 -10.46 -2.63 23.71
N THR A 130 -10.49 -1.36 23.29
CA THR A 130 -10.08 -0.92 21.95
C THR A 130 -8.60 -1.18 21.61
N LYS A 131 -7.76 -1.48 22.61
CA LYS A 131 -6.36 -1.89 22.40
C LYS A 131 -6.25 -3.34 21.97
N GLU A 132 -7.06 -4.21 22.58
CA GLU A 132 -7.17 -5.62 22.21
C GLU A 132 -7.93 -5.79 20.89
N PHE A 133 -9.08 -5.12 20.78
CA PHE A 133 -9.95 -5.13 19.60
C PHE A 133 -9.84 -3.81 18.85
N ARG A 134 -8.83 -3.72 17.98
CA ARG A 134 -8.58 -2.49 17.23
C ARG A 134 -9.68 -2.24 16.19
N PRO A 135 -10.30 -1.05 16.17
CA PRO A 135 -11.36 -0.70 15.22
C PRO A 135 -10.96 -0.84 13.74
N SER A 136 -9.74 -0.42 13.38
CA SER A 136 -9.20 -0.54 12.01
C SER A 136 -9.09 -2.01 11.57
N SER A 137 -8.57 -2.87 12.45
CA SER A 137 -8.43 -4.30 12.21
C SER A 137 -9.80 -4.99 12.07
N LEU A 138 -10.77 -4.62 12.90
CA LEU A 138 -12.15 -5.11 12.78
C LEU A 138 -12.80 -4.65 11.47
N ALA A 139 -12.65 -3.38 11.08
CA ALA A 139 -13.17 -2.87 9.81
C ALA A 139 -12.61 -3.65 8.61
N ASN A 140 -11.30 -3.91 8.59
CA ASN A 140 -10.65 -4.73 7.55
C ASN A 140 -11.19 -6.16 7.54
N THR A 141 -11.44 -6.74 8.72
CA THR A 141 -12.04 -8.08 8.85
C THR A 141 -13.46 -8.10 8.29
N PHE A 142 -14.27 -7.07 8.58
CA PHE A 142 -15.63 -6.96 8.08
C PHE A 142 -15.64 -6.79 6.55
N SER A 143 -14.78 -5.91 6.01
CA SER A 143 -14.65 -5.71 4.56
C SER A 143 -14.27 -7.01 3.85
N SER A 144 -13.17 -7.66 4.28
CA SER A 144 -12.71 -8.90 3.66
C SER A 144 -13.74 -10.05 3.76
N THR A 145 -14.52 -10.08 4.85
CA THR A 145 -15.63 -11.04 4.99
C THR A 145 -16.72 -10.77 3.93
N LYS A 146 -17.11 -9.51 3.73
CA LYS A 146 -18.08 -9.13 2.68
C LYS A 146 -17.55 -9.40 1.28
N ASP A 147 -16.28 -9.11 1.02
CA ASP A 147 -15.62 -9.37 -0.26
C ASP A 147 -15.60 -10.87 -0.62
N SER A 148 -15.56 -11.73 0.41
CA SER A 148 -15.66 -13.19 0.28
C SER A 148 -17.09 -13.72 0.05
N PHE A 149 -18.06 -12.81 -0.13
CA PHE A 149 -19.49 -13.07 -0.25
C PHE A 149 -20.08 -13.75 0.99
N MET A 150 -19.80 -13.19 2.17
CA MET A 150 -20.31 -13.67 3.45
C MET A 150 -20.94 -12.54 4.26
N THR A 151 -22.14 -12.80 4.79
CA THR A 151 -22.85 -11.90 5.71
C THR A 151 -22.34 -12.03 7.15
N ALA A 152 -22.68 -11.07 8.02
CA ALA A 152 -22.31 -11.14 9.43
C ALA A 152 -22.95 -12.37 10.13
N GLU A 153 -24.17 -12.74 9.73
CA GLU A 153 -24.90 -13.91 10.23
C GLU A 153 -24.22 -15.22 9.80
N GLU A 154 -23.79 -15.30 8.54
CA GLU A 154 -23.05 -16.47 8.03
C GLU A 154 -21.67 -16.58 8.67
N TYR A 155 -20.98 -15.45 8.88
CA TYR A 155 -19.71 -15.41 9.60
C TYR A 155 -19.87 -15.94 11.02
N ALA A 156 -20.90 -15.48 11.74
CA ALA A 156 -21.21 -15.95 13.10
C ALA A 156 -21.48 -17.46 13.15
N LYS A 157 -22.19 -18.01 12.15
CA LYS A 157 -22.45 -19.46 12.05
C LYS A 157 -21.20 -20.27 11.73
N LYS A 158 -20.38 -19.82 10.77
CA LYS A 158 -19.20 -20.54 10.29
C LYS A 158 -18.06 -20.58 11.32
N LYS A 159 -18.03 -19.61 12.23
CA LYS A 159 -16.97 -19.45 13.23
C LYS A 159 -17.45 -19.73 14.66
N ALA A 160 -18.45 -20.60 14.80
CA ALA A 160 -19.09 -20.93 16.06
C ALA A 160 -18.23 -21.75 17.04
N ASP A 161 -17.03 -22.19 16.66
CA ASP A 161 -16.19 -23.05 17.51
C ASP A 161 -15.09 -22.30 18.29
N ASP A 162 -14.78 -21.06 17.91
CA ASP A 162 -13.71 -20.26 18.54
C ASP A 162 -14.25 -19.08 19.36
N SER A 163 -13.80 -18.94 20.61
CA SER A 163 -14.26 -17.88 21.53
C SER A 163 -13.87 -16.48 21.06
N TYR A 164 -12.69 -16.32 20.45
CA TYR A 164 -12.26 -15.02 19.94
C TYR A 164 -13.09 -14.60 18.72
N THR A 165 -13.29 -15.53 17.79
CA THR A 165 -14.08 -15.25 16.58
C THR A 165 -15.57 -15.06 16.89
N LYS A 166 -16.13 -15.68 17.94
CA LYS A 166 -17.48 -15.37 18.45
C LYS A 166 -17.61 -13.92 18.88
N THR A 167 -16.60 -13.40 19.56
CA THR A 167 -16.59 -12.00 20.00
C THR A 167 -16.59 -11.07 18.79
N ILE A 168 -15.73 -11.31 17.80
CA ILE A 168 -15.71 -10.55 16.54
C ILE A 168 -17.07 -10.63 15.83
N ALA A 169 -17.67 -11.81 15.75
CA ALA A 169 -19.00 -11.99 15.15
C ALA A 169 -20.09 -11.20 15.89
N SER A 170 -20.06 -11.17 17.23
CA SER A 170 -20.98 -10.36 18.06
C SER A 170 -20.82 -8.87 17.80
N VAL A 171 -19.58 -8.39 17.62
CA VAL A 171 -19.31 -6.99 17.25
C VAL A 171 -19.78 -6.73 15.82
N PHE A 172 -19.56 -7.65 14.89
CA PHE A 172 -19.96 -7.51 13.49
C PHE A 172 -21.49 -7.44 13.32
N LEU A 173 -22.23 -8.32 13.99
CA LEU A 173 -23.69 -8.30 14.00
C LEU A 173 -24.25 -6.98 14.57
N GLU A 174 -23.67 -6.49 15.66
CA GLU A 174 -24.06 -5.20 16.25
C GLU A 174 -23.69 -4.01 15.33
N TYR A 175 -22.57 -4.13 14.61
CA TYR A 175 -22.14 -3.16 13.60
C TYR A 175 -23.14 -3.05 12.46
N GLU A 176 -23.53 -4.17 11.85
CA GLU A 176 -24.55 -4.21 10.80
C GLU A 176 -25.87 -3.62 11.31
N LYS A 177 -26.31 -4.03 12.50
CA LYS A 177 -27.56 -3.53 13.12
C LYS A 177 -27.55 -2.02 13.33
N ARG A 178 -26.50 -1.45 13.94
CA ARG A 178 -26.43 0.00 14.19
C ARG A 178 -26.30 0.81 12.92
N LYS A 179 -25.59 0.29 11.93
CA LYS A 179 -25.44 0.92 10.62
C LYS A 179 -26.78 0.93 9.87
N ASP A 180 -27.52 -0.19 9.89
CA ASP A 180 -28.87 -0.28 9.31
C ASP A 180 -29.85 0.70 9.98
N LEU A 181 -29.83 0.80 11.32
CA LEU A 181 -30.64 1.79 12.08
C LEU A 181 -30.33 3.24 11.69
N ARG A 182 -29.12 3.53 11.21
CA ARG A 182 -28.70 4.84 10.74
C ARG A 182 -28.97 5.06 9.25
N ASN A 183 -29.62 4.10 8.59
CA ASN A 183 -29.81 4.08 7.14
C ASN A 183 -28.49 4.36 6.42
N ALA A 184 -27.45 3.59 6.76
CA ALA A 184 -26.11 3.74 6.21
C ALA A 184 -25.64 2.43 5.57
N LEU A 185 -24.71 2.54 4.62
CA LEU A 185 -24.03 1.43 3.98
C LEU A 185 -22.53 1.74 3.91
N ASP A 186 -21.67 0.76 4.09
CA ASP A 186 -20.25 0.85 3.78
C ASP A 186 -19.96 0.41 2.33
N PHE A 187 -18.71 0.54 1.89
CA PHE A 187 -18.30 0.17 0.53
C PHE A 187 -18.56 -1.31 0.21
N GLY A 188 -18.29 -2.22 1.16
CA GLY A 188 -18.54 -3.65 0.99
C GLY A 188 -20.03 -3.96 0.85
N ASP A 189 -20.89 -3.25 1.60
CA ASP A 189 -22.34 -3.41 1.49
C ASP A 189 -22.89 -3.05 0.13
N LEU A 190 -22.33 -2.04 -0.53
CA LEU A 190 -22.84 -1.62 -1.84
C LEU A 190 -22.90 -2.83 -2.77
N ILE A 191 -21.83 -3.62 -2.81
CA ILE A 191 -21.77 -4.81 -3.65
C ILE A 191 -22.59 -5.94 -3.02
N LEU A 192 -22.42 -6.21 -1.72
CA LEU A 192 -23.09 -7.32 -1.03
C LEU A 192 -24.61 -7.21 -1.07
N LYS A 193 -25.17 -6.06 -0.68
CA LYS A 193 -26.61 -5.82 -0.70
C LYS A 193 -27.16 -5.82 -2.13
N THR A 194 -26.38 -5.42 -3.14
CA THR A 194 -26.81 -5.53 -4.56
C THR A 194 -26.89 -6.98 -5.02
N VAL A 195 -25.92 -7.82 -4.65
CA VAL A 195 -25.98 -9.26 -4.97
C VAL A 195 -27.14 -9.93 -4.22
N ILE A 196 -27.38 -9.57 -2.95
CA ILE A 196 -28.55 -10.03 -2.18
C ILE A 196 -29.85 -9.56 -2.83
N LEU A 197 -29.95 -8.29 -3.27
CA LEU A 197 -31.11 -7.75 -3.99
C LEU A 197 -31.45 -8.63 -5.21
N PHE A 198 -30.45 -8.97 -6.01
CA PHE A 198 -30.65 -9.79 -7.21
C PHE A 198 -31.00 -11.24 -6.90
N ARG A 199 -30.42 -11.82 -5.84
CA ARG A 199 -30.74 -13.17 -5.37
C ARG A 199 -32.18 -13.26 -4.86
N ASP A 200 -32.59 -12.31 -4.03
CA ASP A 200 -33.87 -12.37 -3.30
C ASP A 200 -35.03 -11.79 -4.13
N PHE A 201 -34.74 -10.90 -5.09
CA PHE A 201 -35.73 -10.28 -5.98
C PHE A 201 -35.37 -10.47 -7.45
N PRO A 202 -35.54 -11.70 -8.01
CA PRO A 202 -35.12 -12.03 -9.37
C PRO A 202 -35.81 -11.19 -10.45
N VAL A 203 -37.01 -10.68 -10.21
CA VAL A 203 -37.73 -9.77 -11.13
C VAL A 203 -36.96 -8.46 -11.33
N ILE A 204 -36.31 -7.95 -10.27
CA ILE A 204 -35.47 -6.75 -10.36
C ILE A 204 -34.20 -7.06 -11.15
N LEU A 205 -33.57 -8.20 -10.90
CA LEU A 205 -32.43 -8.66 -11.72
C LEU A 205 -32.81 -8.74 -13.20
N GLU A 206 -33.94 -9.38 -13.52
CA GLU A 206 -34.42 -9.57 -14.89
C GLU A 206 -34.64 -8.23 -15.62
N LYS A 207 -35.16 -7.21 -14.92
CA LYS A 207 -35.30 -5.85 -15.46
C LYS A 207 -33.97 -5.31 -15.98
N TYR A 208 -32.89 -5.47 -15.21
CA TYR A 208 -31.56 -4.98 -15.61
C TYR A 208 -30.87 -5.89 -16.62
N GLN A 209 -31.08 -7.20 -16.54
CA GLN A 209 -30.60 -8.15 -17.55
C GLN A 209 -31.21 -7.85 -18.92
N ARG A 210 -32.51 -7.55 -19.00
CA ARG A 210 -33.19 -7.17 -20.26
C ARG A 210 -32.75 -5.81 -20.78
N LEU A 211 -32.40 -4.89 -19.88
CA LEU A 211 -31.85 -3.59 -20.24
C LEU A 211 -30.44 -3.75 -20.80
N TRP A 212 -29.51 -4.27 -20.01
CA TRP A 212 -28.10 -4.41 -20.35
C TRP A 212 -27.82 -5.71 -21.08
N LYS A 213 -28.04 -5.67 -22.39
CA LYS A 213 -27.80 -6.81 -23.27
C LYS A 213 -26.32 -7.16 -23.39
N TYR A 214 -25.43 -6.16 -23.36
CA TYR A 214 -23.99 -6.34 -23.48
C TYR A 214 -23.29 -5.81 -22.24
N ILE A 215 -22.45 -6.63 -21.63
CA ILE A 215 -21.70 -6.28 -20.42
C ILE A 215 -20.21 -6.39 -20.71
N MET A 216 -19.49 -5.30 -20.45
CA MET A 216 -18.04 -5.25 -20.55
C MET A 216 -17.43 -5.04 -19.17
N VAL A 217 -16.38 -5.79 -18.84
CA VAL A 217 -15.62 -5.60 -17.60
C VAL A 217 -14.14 -5.45 -17.93
N ASP A 218 -13.56 -4.31 -17.55
CA ASP A 218 -12.12 -4.04 -17.68
C ASP A 218 -11.39 -4.41 -16.38
N GLU A 219 -10.08 -4.69 -16.49
CA GLU A 219 -9.22 -5.12 -15.37
C GLU A 219 -9.81 -6.32 -14.59
N TYR A 220 -10.34 -7.31 -15.30
CA TYR A 220 -11.08 -8.43 -14.72
C TYR A 220 -10.27 -9.27 -13.71
N GLN A 221 -8.94 -9.28 -13.83
CA GLN A 221 -8.08 -9.97 -12.87
C GLN A 221 -8.07 -9.32 -11.47
N ASP A 222 -8.48 -8.05 -11.36
CA ASP A 222 -8.56 -7.33 -10.07
C ASP A 222 -9.92 -7.55 -9.37
N THR A 223 -10.78 -8.42 -9.92
CA THR A 223 -12.10 -8.69 -9.33
C THR A 223 -12.00 -9.61 -8.12
N ASN A 224 -12.77 -9.30 -7.08
CA ASN A 224 -12.97 -10.20 -5.95
C ASN A 224 -14.19 -11.13 -6.17
N LYS A 225 -14.39 -12.07 -5.25
CA LYS A 225 -15.45 -13.09 -5.37
C LYS A 225 -16.86 -12.50 -5.50
N ILE A 226 -17.17 -11.45 -4.73
CA ILE A 226 -18.51 -10.86 -4.78
C ILE A 226 -18.75 -10.03 -6.04
N GLN A 227 -17.73 -9.34 -6.55
CA GLN A 227 -17.77 -8.66 -7.85
C GLN A 227 -17.96 -9.66 -8.99
N TYR A 228 -17.27 -10.80 -8.95
CA TYR A 228 -17.48 -11.90 -9.88
C TYR A 228 -18.95 -12.36 -9.90
N HIS A 229 -19.56 -12.60 -8.72
CA HIS A 229 -20.96 -13.01 -8.64
C HIS A 229 -21.94 -11.95 -9.14
N LEU A 230 -21.65 -10.66 -8.91
CA LEU A 230 -22.45 -9.57 -9.47
C LEU A 230 -22.44 -9.59 -11.00
N VAL A 231 -21.26 -9.73 -11.61
CA VAL A 231 -21.10 -9.79 -13.08
C VAL A 231 -21.82 -11.01 -13.63
N GLN A 232 -21.61 -12.18 -13.02
CA GLN A 232 -22.26 -13.44 -13.41
C GLN A 232 -23.79 -13.34 -13.35
N SER A 233 -24.33 -12.72 -12.30
CA SER A 233 -25.77 -12.51 -12.16
C SER A 233 -26.31 -11.65 -13.29
N LEU A 234 -25.68 -10.51 -13.57
CA LEU A 234 -26.10 -9.58 -14.62
C LEU A 234 -25.95 -10.17 -16.04
N SER A 235 -24.94 -10.98 -16.30
CA SER A 235 -24.68 -11.53 -17.64
C SER A 235 -25.48 -12.78 -17.97
N SER A 236 -26.02 -13.50 -16.98
CA SER A 236 -26.58 -14.84 -17.16
C SER A 236 -27.74 -14.97 -18.15
N PHE A 237 -28.52 -13.91 -18.38
CA PHE A 237 -29.66 -13.93 -19.29
C PHE A 237 -29.26 -13.91 -20.78
N HIS A 238 -28.47 -12.90 -21.20
CA HIS A 238 -28.03 -12.76 -22.59
C HIS A 238 -26.71 -13.46 -22.89
N LYS A 239 -25.88 -13.71 -21.87
CA LYS A 239 -24.53 -14.29 -21.96
C LYS A 239 -23.54 -13.51 -22.84
N ASN A 240 -23.86 -12.27 -23.22
CA ASN A 240 -22.99 -11.36 -23.97
C ASN A 240 -22.03 -10.63 -23.01
N LEU A 241 -21.22 -11.40 -22.29
CA LEU A 241 -20.20 -10.90 -21.36
C LEU A 241 -18.85 -10.81 -22.04
N CYS A 242 -18.28 -9.61 -22.12
CA CYS A 242 -16.91 -9.39 -22.56
C CYS A 242 -16.04 -8.99 -21.37
N VAL A 243 -15.10 -9.84 -20.97
CA VAL A 243 -14.12 -9.49 -19.92
C VAL A 243 -12.75 -9.25 -20.55
N VAL A 244 -12.05 -8.24 -20.04
CA VAL A 244 -10.69 -7.90 -20.46
C VAL A 244 -9.81 -7.88 -19.23
N GLY A 245 -8.65 -8.49 -19.33
CA GLY A 245 -7.71 -8.49 -18.22
C GLY A 245 -6.34 -9.01 -18.61
N ASP A 246 -5.45 -8.89 -17.64
CA ASP A 246 -4.06 -9.30 -17.73
C ASP A 246 -3.67 -9.94 -16.40
N ASP A 247 -3.72 -11.26 -16.35
CA ASP A 247 -3.32 -12.08 -15.21
C ASP A 247 -1.87 -11.82 -14.75
N ASP A 248 -0.98 -11.40 -15.65
CA ASP A 248 0.39 -11.01 -15.33
C ASP A 248 0.45 -9.61 -14.65
N GLN A 249 -0.66 -8.85 -14.59
CA GLN A 249 -0.80 -7.56 -13.88
C GLN A 249 -1.75 -7.61 -12.66
N SER A 250 -2.05 -8.80 -12.13
CA SER A 250 -2.82 -8.98 -10.89
C SER A 250 -1.93 -8.72 -9.67
N ILE A 251 -2.03 -7.53 -9.06
CA ILE A 251 -1.15 -7.04 -7.96
C ILE A 251 -1.93 -6.48 -6.75
N TYR A 252 -3.21 -6.85 -6.62
CA TYR A 252 -4.11 -6.38 -5.55
C TYR A 252 -4.71 -7.53 -4.74
N SER A 253 -3.99 -8.65 -4.58
CA SER A 253 -4.52 -9.81 -3.83
C SER A 253 -4.83 -9.45 -2.37
N TRP A 254 -4.03 -8.55 -1.79
CA TRP A 254 -4.22 -8.00 -0.45
C TRP A 254 -5.51 -7.19 -0.29
N ARG A 255 -6.13 -6.75 -1.40
CA ARG A 255 -7.49 -6.16 -1.44
C ARG A 255 -8.60 -7.16 -1.77
N GLY A 256 -8.28 -8.46 -1.76
CA GLY A 256 -9.22 -9.54 -2.03
C GLY A 256 -9.42 -9.88 -3.51
N ALA A 257 -8.59 -9.34 -4.43
CA ALA A 257 -8.62 -9.74 -5.83
C ALA A 257 -8.28 -11.23 -5.98
N ASP A 258 -9.08 -11.95 -6.77
CA ASP A 258 -8.91 -13.38 -7.00
C ASP A 258 -8.55 -13.63 -8.47
N ILE A 259 -7.27 -13.87 -8.73
CA ILE A 259 -6.74 -14.16 -10.08
C ILE A 259 -7.42 -15.39 -10.69
N SER A 260 -7.96 -16.30 -9.88
CA SER A 260 -8.65 -17.48 -10.39
C SER A 260 -9.90 -17.13 -11.20
N ASN A 261 -10.51 -15.95 -10.99
CA ASN A 261 -11.65 -15.47 -11.78
C ASN A 261 -11.32 -15.37 -13.27
N ILE A 262 -10.15 -14.83 -13.62
CA ILE A 262 -9.74 -14.71 -15.03
C ILE A 262 -9.21 -16.04 -15.57
N LEU A 263 -8.48 -16.82 -14.75
CA LEU A 263 -7.91 -18.10 -15.16
C LEU A 263 -8.97 -19.18 -15.40
N ASN A 264 -10.07 -19.16 -14.63
CA ASN A 264 -11.15 -20.14 -14.73
C ASN A 264 -12.29 -19.69 -15.65
N PHE A 265 -12.22 -18.52 -16.29
CA PHE A 265 -13.32 -18.01 -17.11
C PHE A 265 -13.83 -19.00 -18.17
N LYS A 266 -12.93 -19.75 -18.84
CA LYS A 266 -13.32 -20.77 -19.82
C LYS A 266 -14.01 -22.00 -19.20
N LYS A 267 -13.77 -22.28 -17.93
CA LYS A 267 -14.49 -23.34 -17.19
C LYS A 267 -15.93 -22.88 -16.90
N ASP A 268 -16.10 -21.61 -16.55
CA ASP A 268 -17.40 -21.03 -16.22
C ASP A 268 -18.25 -20.74 -17.48
N TYR A 269 -17.59 -20.40 -18.58
CA TYR A 269 -18.18 -20.13 -19.88
C TYR A 269 -17.52 -21.02 -20.95
N PRO A 270 -17.95 -22.29 -21.11
CA PRO A 270 -17.34 -23.23 -22.05
C PRO A 270 -17.34 -22.76 -23.51
N ASP A 271 -18.37 -22.02 -23.90
CA ASP A 271 -18.53 -21.45 -25.25
C ASP A 271 -17.76 -20.12 -25.44
N ALA A 272 -16.94 -19.71 -24.47
CA ALA A 272 -16.24 -18.44 -24.53
C ALA A 272 -15.22 -18.39 -25.66
N VAL A 273 -15.33 -17.34 -26.48
CA VAL A 273 -14.28 -16.97 -27.42
C VAL A 273 -13.13 -16.37 -26.62
N VAL A 274 -11.93 -16.91 -26.80
CA VAL A 274 -10.71 -16.38 -26.18
C VAL A 274 -9.87 -15.70 -27.25
N VAL A 275 -9.58 -14.41 -27.06
CA VAL A 275 -8.69 -13.64 -27.92
C VAL A 275 -7.49 -13.19 -27.11
N LYS A 276 -6.28 -13.43 -27.62
CA LYS A 276 -5.02 -13.07 -26.96
C LYS A 276 -4.43 -11.83 -27.64
N LEU A 277 -4.30 -10.73 -26.90
CA LEU A 277 -3.65 -9.52 -27.38
C LEU A 277 -2.18 -9.54 -26.93
N GLU A 278 -1.34 -10.11 -27.78
CA GLU A 278 0.07 -10.38 -27.52
C GLU A 278 1.01 -9.28 -28.03
N GLU A 279 0.55 -8.45 -28.96
CA GLU A 279 1.34 -7.39 -29.57
C GLU A 279 1.36 -6.13 -28.68
N ASN A 280 2.55 -5.71 -28.27
CA ASN A 280 2.81 -4.51 -27.49
C ASN A 280 3.20 -3.34 -28.40
N TYR A 281 2.53 -2.21 -28.22
CA TYR A 281 2.75 -0.97 -28.99
C TYR A 281 3.52 0.10 -28.21
N ARG A 282 3.88 -0.19 -26.96
CA ARG A 282 4.38 0.80 -25.99
C ARG A 282 5.90 0.85 -25.93
N SER A 283 6.52 -0.32 -25.79
CA SER A 283 7.89 -0.48 -25.30
C SER A 283 8.80 -1.08 -26.36
N THR A 284 10.10 -0.82 -26.25
CA THR A 284 11.13 -1.42 -27.12
C THR A 284 11.18 -2.95 -26.97
N LYS A 285 11.76 -3.62 -27.97
CA LYS A 285 11.89 -5.08 -27.96
C LYS A 285 12.67 -5.59 -26.74
N THR A 286 13.77 -4.95 -26.39
CA THR A 286 14.59 -5.27 -25.21
C THR A 286 13.77 -5.34 -23.92
N ILE A 287 12.89 -4.36 -23.68
CA ILE A 287 12.06 -4.29 -22.48
C ILE A 287 11.02 -5.41 -22.48
N ILE A 288 10.39 -5.67 -23.63
CA ILE A 288 9.34 -6.68 -23.75
C ILE A 288 9.87 -8.10 -23.58
N GLU A 289 11.00 -8.43 -24.23
CA GLU A 289 11.61 -9.75 -24.09
C GLU A 289 12.09 -9.97 -22.64
N THR A 290 12.65 -8.94 -22.00
CA THR A 290 13.04 -9.01 -20.58
C THR A 290 11.84 -9.22 -19.66
N ALA A 291 10.75 -8.47 -19.87
CA ALA A 291 9.53 -8.64 -19.08
C ALA A 291 8.91 -10.04 -19.28
N ALA A 292 8.91 -10.55 -20.51
CA ALA A 292 8.40 -11.87 -20.85
C ALA A 292 9.22 -12.99 -20.19
N ALA A 293 10.55 -12.89 -20.21
CA ALA A 293 11.44 -13.83 -19.54
C ALA A 293 11.20 -13.84 -18.01
N LEU A 294 11.12 -12.67 -17.38
CA LEU A 294 10.84 -12.56 -15.95
C LEU A 294 9.52 -13.26 -15.59
N ILE A 295 8.41 -12.85 -16.21
CA ILE A 295 7.08 -13.35 -15.83
C ILE A 295 6.87 -14.83 -16.17
N SER A 296 7.64 -15.39 -17.10
CA SER A 296 7.57 -16.82 -17.44
C SER A 296 7.88 -17.76 -16.26
N ASN A 297 8.56 -17.25 -15.23
CA ASN A 297 8.84 -18.00 -14.00
C ASN A 297 7.61 -18.17 -13.09
N ASN A 298 6.50 -17.46 -13.32
CA ASN A 298 5.23 -17.69 -12.61
C ASN A 298 4.53 -18.95 -13.13
N LYS A 299 4.02 -19.78 -12.23
CA LYS A 299 3.22 -20.97 -12.56
C LYS A 299 1.75 -20.64 -12.75
N GLN A 300 1.18 -19.72 -11.95
CA GLN A 300 -0.23 -19.33 -12.05
C GLN A 300 -0.44 -18.24 -13.10
N ARG A 301 -0.34 -18.64 -14.37
CA ARG A 301 -0.57 -17.74 -15.52
C ARG A 301 -1.17 -18.45 -16.73
N THR A 302 -1.79 -17.66 -17.60
CA THR A 302 -2.24 -18.09 -18.92
C THR A 302 -1.08 -18.19 -19.90
N SER A 303 -1.19 -19.09 -20.88
CA SER A 303 -0.21 -19.18 -21.95
C SER A 303 -0.35 -18.00 -22.91
N LYS A 304 0.38 -16.93 -22.66
CA LYS A 304 0.50 -15.79 -23.59
C LYS A 304 1.95 -15.33 -23.68
N THR A 305 2.34 -14.91 -24.89
CA THR A 305 3.69 -14.42 -25.17
C THR A 305 3.61 -12.98 -25.63
N LEU A 306 4.18 -12.05 -24.85
CA LEU A 306 4.23 -10.65 -25.25
C LEU A 306 5.27 -10.49 -26.37
N ARG A 307 4.91 -9.81 -27.46
CA ARG A 307 5.81 -9.52 -28.59
C ARG A 307 5.66 -8.08 -29.05
N THR A 308 6.65 -7.55 -29.75
CA THR A 308 6.56 -6.20 -30.31
C THR A 308 7.31 -6.09 -31.64
N GLU A 309 6.80 -5.26 -32.54
CA GLU A 309 7.48 -4.84 -33.76
C GLU A 309 8.31 -3.56 -33.55
N ASN A 310 8.28 -2.98 -32.34
CA ASN A 310 9.12 -1.84 -32.01
C ASN A 310 10.61 -2.21 -32.17
N PRO A 311 11.47 -1.22 -32.49
CA PRO A 311 12.89 -1.47 -32.68
C PRO A 311 13.54 -2.03 -31.41
N MET A 312 14.69 -2.67 -31.62
CA MET A 312 15.58 -3.02 -30.52
C MET A 312 15.97 -1.74 -29.77
N GLY A 313 15.82 -1.75 -28.45
CA GLY A 313 16.19 -0.63 -27.60
C GLY A 313 17.58 -0.82 -27.00
N ASP A 314 18.03 0.17 -26.23
CA ASP A 314 19.23 0.03 -25.42
C ASP A 314 19.08 -1.13 -24.43
N LYS A 315 20.20 -1.79 -24.09
CA LYS A 315 20.23 -2.79 -23.03
C LYS A 315 19.76 -2.20 -21.70
N ILE A 316 19.10 -3.02 -20.91
CA ILE A 316 18.70 -2.65 -19.55
C ILE A 316 19.96 -2.65 -18.69
N LYS A 317 20.25 -1.49 -18.11
CA LYS A 317 21.41 -1.33 -17.24
C LYS A 317 21.06 -1.70 -15.81
N VAL A 318 21.88 -2.54 -15.19
CA VAL A 318 21.80 -2.87 -13.76
C VAL A 318 23.00 -2.26 -13.06
N THR A 319 22.75 -1.30 -12.17
CA THR A 319 23.83 -0.60 -11.45
C THR A 319 23.75 -0.89 -9.97
N SER A 320 24.86 -1.34 -9.38
CA SER A 320 24.96 -1.47 -7.93
C SER A 320 25.58 -0.20 -7.33
N TYR A 321 25.05 0.24 -6.19
CA TYR A 321 25.56 1.36 -5.41
C TYR A 321 25.96 0.90 -4.01
N GLN A 322 26.81 1.65 -3.29
CA GLN A 322 27.19 1.23 -1.94
C GLN A 322 26.00 1.33 -0.98
N ASN A 323 25.19 2.37 -1.07
CA ASN A 323 24.06 2.64 -0.18
C ASN A 323 22.92 3.36 -0.92
N GLU A 324 21.80 3.60 -0.24
CA GLU A 324 20.59 4.21 -0.80
C GLU A 324 20.80 5.68 -1.21
N MET A 325 21.68 6.41 -0.50
CA MET A 325 22.00 7.80 -0.83
C MET A 325 22.76 7.88 -2.16
N GLU A 326 23.79 7.04 -2.35
CA GLU A 326 24.53 6.94 -3.61
C GLU A 326 23.64 6.48 -4.77
N GLU A 327 22.71 5.55 -4.52
CA GLU A 327 21.72 5.13 -5.51
C GLU A 327 20.86 6.32 -5.98
N ALA A 328 20.30 7.06 -5.03
CA ALA A 328 19.48 8.23 -5.34
C ALA A 328 20.28 9.31 -6.08
N GLU A 329 21.50 9.61 -5.64
CA GLU A 329 22.35 10.58 -6.31
C GLU A 329 22.75 10.14 -7.72
N GLY A 330 23.09 8.87 -7.90
CA GLY A 330 23.43 8.28 -9.19
C GLY A 330 22.28 8.38 -10.19
N ILE A 331 21.06 8.03 -9.76
CA ILE A 331 19.86 8.15 -10.59
C ILE A 331 19.59 9.63 -10.94
N VAL A 332 19.65 10.54 -9.97
CA VAL A 332 19.39 11.96 -10.23
C VAL A 332 20.43 12.58 -11.16
N GLN A 333 21.71 12.20 -11.07
CA GLN A 333 22.75 12.63 -12.01
C GLN A 333 22.42 12.18 -13.44
N LYS A 334 21.92 10.95 -13.62
CA LYS A 334 21.51 10.43 -14.93
C LYS A 334 20.30 11.19 -15.49
N ILE A 335 19.31 11.51 -14.66
CA ILE A 335 18.17 12.37 -15.03
C ILE A 335 18.68 13.74 -15.50
N GLN A 336 19.54 14.38 -14.71
CA GLN A 336 20.10 15.69 -15.04
C GLN A 336 20.89 15.65 -16.35
N ALA A 337 21.67 14.61 -16.59
CA ALA A 337 22.38 14.41 -17.84
C ALA A 337 21.43 14.24 -19.04
N GLY A 338 20.32 13.52 -18.86
CA GLY A 338 19.26 13.38 -19.87
C GLY A 338 18.59 14.71 -20.20
N VAL A 339 18.30 15.54 -19.19
CA VAL A 339 17.71 16.87 -19.37
C VAL A 339 18.67 17.83 -20.05
N ARG A 340 19.96 17.79 -19.71
CA ARG A 340 21.01 18.55 -20.44
C ARG A 340 21.10 18.17 -21.93
N LYS A 341 20.68 16.95 -22.29
CA LYS A 341 20.55 16.48 -23.68
C LYS A 341 19.19 16.80 -24.32
N GLY A 342 18.36 17.63 -23.69
CA GLY A 342 17.08 18.12 -24.22
C GLY A 342 15.85 17.29 -23.85
N GLN A 343 15.95 16.32 -22.93
CA GLN A 343 14.77 15.64 -22.39
C GLN A 343 14.03 16.53 -21.37
N LYS A 344 12.73 16.29 -21.20
CA LYS A 344 11.91 16.93 -20.15
C LYS A 344 11.96 16.12 -18.86
N TYR A 345 11.79 16.76 -17.70
CA TYR A 345 11.75 16.05 -16.42
C TYR A 345 10.58 15.06 -16.35
N SER A 346 9.43 15.42 -16.93
CA SER A 346 8.21 14.60 -17.03
C SER A 346 8.37 13.32 -17.85
N ASN A 347 9.48 13.16 -18.58
CA ASN A 347 9.82 11.92 -19.26
C ASN A 347 10.42 10.85 -18.34
N PHE A 348 10.86 11.24 -17.13
CA PHE A 348 11.55 10.38 -16.18
C PHE A 348 10.64 10.02 -15.01
N ALA A 349 10.59 8.71 -14.70
CA ALA A 349 9.96 8.20 -13.50
C ALA A 349 10.93 7.33 -12.70
N VAL A 350 10.89 7.46 -11.37
CA VAL A 350 11.60 6.59 -10.43
C VAL A 350 10.57 5.77 -9.67
N PHE A 351 10.74 4.45 -9.76
CA PHE A 351 9.91 3.46 -9.09
C PHE A 351 10.65 2.84 -7.92
N TYR A 352 9.92 2.71 -6.82
CA TYR A 352 10.38 2.03 -5.61
C TYR A 352 9.28 1.11 -5.08
N ARG A 353 9.64 0.15 -4.22
CA ARG A 353 8.67 -0.82 -3.67
C ARG A 353 7.87 -0.25 -2.51
N THR A 354 8.51 0.57 -1.67
CA THR A 354 7.92 1.14 -0.45
C THR A 354 8.06 2.66 -0.43
N ASN A 355 7.12 3.35 0.23
CA ASN A 355 7.14 4.80 0.29
C ASN A 355 8.35 5.36 1.07
N SER A 356 8.93 4.63 2.02
CA SER A 356 10.09 5.09 2.80
C SER A 356 11.30 5.39 1.91
N GLN A 357 11.50 4.59 0.85
CA GLN A 357 12.58 4.80 -0.13
C GLN A 357 12.52 6.17 -0.83
N SER A 358 11.34 6.84 -0.87
CA SER A 358 11.22 8.15 -1.55
C SER A 358 12.11 9.22 -0.93
N ARG A 359 12.43 9.14 0.37
CA ARG A 359 13.21 10.17 1.09
C ARG A 359 14.52 10.49 0.38
N TYR A 360 15.30 9.45 0.04
CA TYR A 360 16.61 9.60 -0.60
C TYR A 360 16.51 10.33 -1.94
N PHE A 361 15.50 9.99 -2.75
CA PHE A 361 15.25 10.65 -4.04
C PHE A 361 14.77 12.09 -3.87
N GLU A 362 13.84 12.34 -2.94
CA GLU A 362 13.35 13.69 -2.62
C GLU A 362 14.51 14.60 -2.22
N GLU A 363 15.41 14.11 -1.38
CA GLU A 363 16.60 14.85 -0.93
C GLU A 363 17.59 15.10 -2.09
N ALA A 364 17.94 14.07 -2.85
CA ALA A 364 18.87 14.18 -3.97
C ALA A 364 18.37 15.10 -5.10
N LEU A 365 17.05 15.14 -5.33
CA LEU A 365 16.41 16.05 -6.29
C LEU A 365 16.40 17.49 -5.76
N ARG A 366 16.04 17.69 -4.48
CA ARG A 366 16.01 19.02 -3.84
C ARG A 366 17.39 19.66 -3.78
N LYS A 367 18.42 18.90 -3.38
CA LYS A 367 19.83 19.36 -3.37
C LYS A 367 20.29 19.91 -4.72
N ARG A 368 19.67 19.46 -5.83
CA ARG A 368 19.99 19.90 -7.20
C ARG A 368 18.93 20.84 -7.80
N ALA A 369 17.97 21.31 -7.00
CA ALA A 369 16.84 22.14 -7.42
C ALA A 369 16.05 21.54 -8.60
N ILE A 370 15.89 20.21 -8.63
CA ILE A 370 15.13 19.51 -9.66
C ILE A 370 13.67 19.37 -9.19
N PRO A 371 12.68 19.89 -9.95
CA PRO A 371 11.28 19.76 -9.59
C PRO A 371 10.83 18.30 -9.62
N TYR A 372 10.08 17.85 -8.61
CA TYR A 372 9.57 16.49 -8.53
C TYR A 372 8.14 16.42 -7.98
N LYS A 373 7.47 15.29 -8.23
CA LYS A 373 6.13 15.01 -7.70
C LYS A 373 5.99 13.55 -7.29
N ILE A 374 5.45 13.34 -6.10
CA ILE A 374 5.08 12.02 -5.60
C ILE A 374 3.63 11.70 -6.00
N PHE A 375 3.40 10.52 -6.59
CA PHE A 375 2.06 10.04 -6.94
C PHE A 375 1.56 8.98 -5.95
N GLY A 376 0.34 9.20 -5.47
CA GLY A 376 -0.36 8.28 -4.57
C GLY A 376 0.29 8.14 -3.20
N GLY A 377 0.95 9.20 -2.72
CA GLY A 377 1.56 9.31 -1.40
C GLY A 377 1.79 10.78 -1.02
N PHE A 378 2.14 11.01 0.24
CA PHE A 378 2.61 12.31 0.73
C PHE A 378 4.14 12.37 0.64
N ARG A 379 4.68 13.60 0.53
CA ARG A 379 6.11 13.86 0.73
C ARG A 379 6.56 13.28 2.06
N PHE A 380 7.82 12.92 2.18
CA PHE A 380 8.32 12.23 3.37
C PHE A 380 7.94 12.95 4.67
N PHE A 381 8.25 14.25 4.79
CA PHE A 381 7.94 15.07 5.97
C PHE A 381 6.46 15.45 6.12
N ASP A 382 5.62 15.14 5.12
CA ASP A 382 4.18 15.40 5.18
C ASP A 382 3.38 14.23 5.75
N ARG A 383 4.01 13.06 5.91
CA ARG A 383 3.37 11.84 6.41
C ARG A 383 2.97 11.99 7.87
N LYS A 384 1.87 11.35 8.26
CA LYS A 384 1.27 11.53 9.59
C LYS A 384 2.25 11.14 10.69
N GLU A 385 2.83 9.95 10.60
CA GLU A 385 3.78 9.39 11.56
C GLU A 385 5.06 10.21 11.64
N VAL A 386 5.56 10.72 10.51
CA VAL A 386 6.75 11.58 10.47
C VAL A 386 6.45 12.94 11.12
N LYS A 387 5.30 13.55 10.81
CA LYS A 387 4.85 14.79 11.46
C LYS A 387 4.59 14.62 12.96
N ASP A 388 4.11 13.46 13.38
CA ASP A 388 3.93 13.15 14.80
C ASP A 388 5.30 13.09 15.50
N LEU A 389 6.29 12.39 14.94
CA LEU A 389 7.65 12.37 15.48
C LEU A 389 8.29 13.76 15.50
N ILE A 390 8.17 14.54 14.42
CA ILE A 390 8.61 15.94 14.38
C ILE A 390 7.97 16.73 15.53
N ALA A 391 6.66 16.61 15.73
CA ALA A 391 5.97 17.32 16.80
C ALA A 391 6.43 16.88 18.20
N TYR A 392 6.75 15.60 18.42
CA TYR A 392 7.39 15.17 19.66
C TYR A 392 8.74 15.87 19.88
N LEU A 393 9.61 15.83 18.87
CA LEU A 393 10.93 16.45 18.94
C LEU A 393 10.85 17.98 19.08
N SER A 394 9.87 18.61 18.44
CA SER A 394 9.58 20.03 18.58
C SER A 394 9.18 20.42 20.00
N VAL A 395 8.42 19.57 20.72
CA VAL A 395 8.10 19.83 22.14
C VAL A 395 9.32 19.64 23.04
N VAL A 396 10.22 18.69 22.72
CA VAL A 396 11.49 18.52 23.45
C VAL A 396 12.36 19.78 23.31
N VAL A 397 12.50 20.30 22.09
CA VAL A 397 13.31 21.52 21.83
C VAL A 397 12.61 22.80 22.30
N ASN A 398 11.29 22.88 22.13
CA ASN A 398 10.49 24.06 22.40
C ASN A 398 9.21 23.69 23.19
N PRO A 399 9.30 23.57 24.53
CA PRO A 399 8.18 23.14 25.37
C PRO A 399 6.97 24.09 25.35
N VAL A 400 7.15 25.34 24.92
CA VAL A 400 6.04 26.30 24.80
C VAL A 400 5.22 26.12 23.52
N ASP A 401 5.64 25.25 22.59
CA ASP A 401 4.89 24.93 21.37
C ASP A 401 3.64 24.09 21.68
N SER A 402 2.57 24.79 22.00
CA SER A 402 1.25 24.20 22.22
C SER A 402 0.68 23.51 20.97
N THR A 403 1.07 23.92 19.76
CA THR A 403 0.54 23.34 18.51
C THR A 403 1.05 21.92 18.32
N SER A 404 2.37 21.74 18.46
CA SER A 404 3.00 20.41 18.39
C SER A 404 2.51 19.52 19.53
N LEU A 405 2.42 20.04 20.76
CA LEU A 405 1.91 19.28 21.89
C LEU A 405 0.46 18.80 21.67
N LEU A 406 -0.44 19.67 21.22
CA LEU A 406 -1.83 19.31 20.94
C LEU A 406 -1.96 18.23 19.86
N ARG A 407 -1.07 18.22 18.86
CA ARG A 407 -1.02 17.19 17.83
C ARG A 407 -0.74 15.80 18.42
N ILE A 408 0.23 15.71 19.34
CA ILE A 408 0.75 14.42 19.82
C ILE A 408 0.18 13.97 21.17
N ILE A 409 -0.58 14.83 21.86
CA ILE A 409 -1.05 14.57 23.24
C ILE A 409 -1.80 13.24 23.35
N ASN A 410 -2.50 12.84 22.27
CA ASN A 410 -3.24 11.60 22.18
C ASN A 410 -2.83 10.73 20.96
N SER A 411 -1.60 10.89 20.45
CA SER A 411 -1.01 10.05 19.39
C SER A 411 0.30 9.41 19.87
N PRO A 412 0.36 8.11 20.21
CA PRO A 412 -0.70 7.11 20.15
C PRO A 412 -1.86 7.38 21.14
N PRO A 413 -3.03 6.73 20.96
CA PRO A 413 -4.18 6.92 21.84
C PRO A 413 -3.87 6.65 23.32
N ARG A 414 -3.97 7.68 24.16
CA ARG A 414 -3.79 7.62 25.62
C ARG A 414 -5.09 7.73 26.40
N GLY A 415 -6.20 8.04 25.73
CA GLY A 415 -7.48 8.32 26.37
C GLY A 415 -7.53 9.73 26.96
N ILE A 416 -6.82 10.66 26.32
CA ILE A 416 -6.92 12.11 26.57
C ILE A 416 -7.87 12.65 25.49
N GLY A 417 -9.11 12.94 25.88
CA GLY A 417 -10.16 13.40 24.96
C GLY A 417 -10.28 14.92 24.92
N ASP A 418 -11.05 15.44 23.95
CA ASP A 418 -11.18 16.88 23.68
C ASP A 418 -11.60 17.70 24.90
N THR A 419 -12.50 17.18 25.74
CA THR A 419 -12.91 17.85 26.99
C THR A 419 -11.75 18.02 27.98
N THR A 420 -10.83 17.06 28.03
CA THR A 420 -9.62 17.14 28.86
C THR A 420 -8.68 18.19 28.29
N VAL A 421 -8.53 18.20 26.96
CA VAL A 421 -7.70 19.18 26.25
C VAL A 421 -8.24 20.61 26.43
N SER A 422 -9.55 20.83 26.28
CA SER A 422 -10.17 22.14 26.53
C SER A 422 -9.95 22.61 27.97
N ARG A 423 -10.08 21.72 28.95
CA ARG A 423 -9.80 22.04 30.36
C ARG A 423 -8.34 22.41 30.62
N LEU A 424 -7.40 21.67 30.03
CA LEU A 424 -5.98 21.98 30.09
C LEU A 424 -5.68 23.36 29.50
N LEU A 425 -6.27 23.69 28.34
CA LEU A 425 -6.13 25.00 27.70
C LEU A 425 -6.70 26.12 28.57
N SER A 426 -7.90 25.95 29.13
CA SER A 426 -8.48 26.94 30.06
C SER A 426 -7.62 27.15 31.30
N TYR A 427 -7.08 26.07 31.87
CA TYR A 427 -6.20 26.14 33.02
C TYR A 427 -4.88 26.84 32.71
N SER A 428 -4.26 26.54 31.55
CA SER A 428 -3.06 27.22 31.04
C SER A 428 -3.26 28.74 30.95
N VAL A 429 -4.40 29.19 30.40
CA VAL A 429 -4.74 30.62 30.29
C VAL A 429 -4.95 31.26 31.66
N ASN A 430 -5.68 30.61 32.57
CA ASN A 430 -6.02 31.16 33.88
C ASN A 430 -4.79 31.31 34.80
N GLU A 431 -3.88 30.35 34.75
CA GLU A 431 -2.68 30.33 35.60
C GLU A 431 -1.46 31.01 34.96
N GLY A 432 -1.56 31.40 33.68
CA GLY A 432 -0.44 31.98 32.93
C GLY A 432 0.72 31.01 32.68
N LEU A 433 0.42 29.71 32.63
CA LEU A 433 1.40 28.64 32.41
C LEU A 433 1.35 28.17 30.96
N SER A 434 2.47 27.68 30.42
CA SER A 434 2.46 26.96 29.15
C SER A 434 1.66 25.66 29.26
N LEU A 435 1.15 25.18 28.11
CA LEU A 435 0.40 23.94 28.07
C LEU A 435 1.24 22.74 28.54
N PHE A 436 2.56 22.77 28.29
CA PHE A 436 3.49 21.75 28.74
C PHE A 436 3.61 21.71 30.27
N GLU A 437 3.79 22.85 30.93
CA GLU A 437 3.84 22.94 32.39
C GLU A 437 2.56 22.40 33.04
N CYS A 438 1.41 22.62 32.40
CA CYS A 438 0.13 22.11 32.89
C CYS A 438 0.06 20.58 32.95
N LEU A 439 0.84 19.85 32.13
CA LEU A 439 0.86 18.38 32.14
C LEU A 439 1.38 17.80 33.46
N GLY A 440 2.29 18.52 34.12
CA GLY A 440 2.87 18.17 35.42
C GLY A 440 2.05 18.65 36.63
N LYS A 441 0.97 19.41 36.41
CA LYS A 441 0.15 20.02 37.48
C LYS A 441 -1.13 19.21 37.75
N THR A 442 -1.70 19.45 38.93
CA THR A 442 -3.04 18.96 39.25
C THR A 442 -4.06 19.96 38.71
N VAL A 443 -4.69 19.62 37.59
CA VAL A 443 -5.70 20.47 36.95
C VAL A 443 -7.09 20.14 37.51
N PRO A 444 -7.85 21.14 37.99
CA PRO A 444 -9.22 20.94 38.47
C PRO A 444 -10.12 20.26 37.43
N GLU A 445 -11.08 19.47 37.90
CA GLU A 445 -12.07 18.75 37.07
C GLU A 445 -11.50 17.69 36.10
N ILE A 446 -10.20 17.40 36.13
CA ILE A 446 -9.61 16.27 35.41
C ILE A 446 -9.53 15.05 36.34
N LYS A 447 -9.99 13.89 35.86
CA LYS A 447 -9.98 12.64 36.64
C LYS A 447 -8.54 12.22 36.97
N LYS A 448 -8.32 11.67 38.17
CA LYS A 448 -7.01 11.21 38.67
C LYS A 448 -6.26 10.29 37.68
N GLY A 449 -6.94 9.34 37.05
CA GLY A 449 -6.33 8.44 36.06
C GLY A 449 -5.85 9.16 34.79
N THR A 450 -6.53 10.24 34.37
CA THR A 450 -6.09 11.07 33.23
C THR A 450 -4.93 11.97 33.64
N LEU A 451 -4.96 12.52 34.86
CA LEU A 451 -3.82 13.28 35.42
C LEU A 451 -2.54 12.43 35.47
N GLN A 452 -2.62 11.17 35.88
CA GLN A 452 -1.46 10.25 35.87
C GLN A 452 -0.86 10.07 34.47
N LYS A 453 -1.70 9.97 33.44
CA LYS A 453 -1.24 9.85 32.05
C LYS A 453 -0.58 11.14 31.54
N LEU A 454 -1.14 12.30 31.89
CA LEU A 454 -0.55 13.60 31.59
C LEU A 454 0.80 13.77 32.31
N SER A 455 0.90 13.39 33.58
CA SER A 455 2.16 13.41 34.32
C SER A 455 3.20 12.42 33.78
N SER A 456 2.78 11.26 33.27
CA SER A 456 3.68 10.33 32.58
C SER A 456 4.23 10.93 31.29
N LEU A 457 3.38 11.64 30.53
CA LEU A 457 3.80 12.33 29.30
C LEU A 457 4.75 13.49 29.61
N TYR A 458 4.46 14.26 30.67
CA TYR A 458 5.35 15.30 31.18
C TYR A 458 6.75 14.74 31.50
N ARG A 459 6.83 13.67 32.30
CA ARG A 459 8.11 13.05 32.68
C ARG A 459 8.91 12.51 31.49
N MET A 460 8.24 11.98 30.49
CA MET A 460 8.90 11.51 29.27
C MET A 460 9.57 12.67 28.53
N PHE A 461 8.88 13.79 28.36
CA PHE A 461 9.45 15.00 27.76
C PHE A 461 10.54 15.62 28.63
N ASP A 462 10.32 15.72 29.94
CA ASP A 462 11.27 16.24 30.92
C ASP A 462 12.61 15.47 30.85
N SER A 463 12.54 14.14 30.84
CA SER A 463 13.71 13.28 30.63
C SER A 463 14.40 13.52 29.29
N ALA A 464 13.64 13.63 28.19
CA ALA A 464 14.22 13.87 26.87
C ALA A 464 14.86 15.27 26.75
N MET A 465 14.33 16.27 27.46
CA MET A 465 14.91 17.60 27.57
C MET A 465 16.22 17.60 28.37
N GLU A 466 16.29 16.83 29.45
CA GLU A 466 17.54 16.68 30.21
C GLU A 466 18.66 16.03 29.41
N ASP A 467 18.32 15.26 28.37
CA ASP A 467 19.25 14.59 27.46
C ASP A 467 19.73 15.48 26.31
N LEU A 468 19.13 16.66 26.11
CA LEU A 468 19.61 17.65 25.14
C LEU A 468 21.07 18.05 25.47
N GLY A 469 21.94 17.97 24.47
CA GLY A 469 23.38 18.23 24.61
C GLY A 469 24.17 17.11 25.30
N LYS A 470 23.53 16.06 25.82
CA LYS A 470 24.18 14.85 26.35
C LYS A 470 24.16 13.69 25.36
N LYS A 471 23.06 13.59 24.60
CA LYS A 471 22.83 12.56 23.58
C LYS A 471 22.72 13.17 22.20
N THR A 472 22.93 12.34 21.19
CA THR A 472 22.75 12.73 19.79
C THR A 472 21.25 12.89 19.44
N PRO A 473 20.88 13.74 18.47
CA PRO A 473 19.50 13.89 18.00
C PRO A 473 18.78 12.57 17.68
N SER A 474 19.48 11.59 17.10
CA SER A 474 18.97 10.28 16.70
C SER A 474 18.69 9.37 17.90
N GLU A 475 19.54 9.43 18.94
CA GLU A 475 19.28 8.76 20.23
C GLU A 475 18.05 9.34 20.91
N ILE A 476 17.92 10.68 20.96
CA ILE A 476 16.73 11.35 21.52
C ILE A 476 15.47 10.94 20.76
N ALA A 477 15.51 10.94 19.43
CA ALA A 477 14.38 10.51 18.60
C ALA A 477 13.99 9.05 18.84
N TYR A 478 14.97 8.18 18.99
CA TYR A 478 14.74 6.77 19.32
C TYR A 478 14.06 6.63 20.69
N GLU A 479 14.60 7.26 21.73
CA GLU A 479 14.03 7.19 23.09
C GLU A 479 12.62 7.76 23.16
N VAL A 480 12.36 8.86 22.46
CA VAL A 480 11.02 9.44 22.34
C VAL A 480 10.06 8.47 21.66
N LEU A 481 10.47 7.79 20.58
CA LEU A 481 9.63 6.79 19.90
C LEU A 481 9.28 5.59 20.80
N GLU A 482 10.25 5.12 21.58
CA GLU A 482 10.08 4.01 22.53
C GLU A 482 9.20 4.43 23.71
N HIS A 483 9.59 5.48 24.46
CA HIS A 483 8.93 5.88 25.69
C HIS A 483 7.55 6.53 25.48
N SER A 484 7.30 7.11 24.31
CA SER A 484 5.94 7.56 23.95
C SER A 484 4.98 6.41 23.71
N GLY A 485 5.48 5.19 23.47
CA GLY A 485 4.71 4.02 23.06
C GLY A 485 4.26 4.05 21.59
N TYR A 486 4.78 4.99 20.79
CA TYR A 486 4.37 5.15 19.39
C TYR A 486 4.80 3.95 18.53
N ARG A 487 6.04 3.48 18.73
CA ARG A 487 6.57 2.30 18.05
C ARG A 487 5.77 1.03 18.39
N GLU A 488 5.64 0.75 19.69
CA GLU A 488 4.86 -0.39 20.20
C GLU A 488 3.42 -0.38 19.68
N PHE A 489 2.80 0.82 19.58
CA PHE A 489 1.45 0.96 19.04
C PHE A 489 1.34 0.46 17.60
N LEU A 490 2.29 0.82 16.73
CA LEU A 490 2.32 0.40 15.33
C LEU A 490 2.72 -1.07 15.16
N GLU A 491 3.69 -1.56 15.94
CA GLU A 491 4.13 -2.97 15.90
C GLU A 491 2.97 -3.92 16.22
N ASN A 492 2.19 -3.59 17.23
CA ASN A 492 1.01 -4.38 17.62
C ASN A 492 -0.14 -4.32 16.59
N GLU A 493 -0.12 -3.40 15.61
CA GLU A 493 -1.12 -3.34 14.54
C GLU A 493 -0.94 -4.49 13.56
N GLY A 494 0.31 -4.82 13.22
CA GLY A 494 0.67 -5.98 12.41
C GLY A 494 0.06 -5.98 10.99
N THR A 495 -0.22 -4.80 10.43
CA THR A 495 -0.72 -4.63 9.05
C THR A 495 0.39 -4.15 8.12
N GLU A 496 0.23 -4.35 6.81
CA GLU A 496 1.20 -3.84 5.82
C GLU A 496 1.38 -2.31 5.93
N ASP A 497 0.28 -1.58 6.20
CA ASP A 497 0.32 -0.13 6.40
C ASP A 497 1.11 0.25 7.68
N SER A 498 0.90 -0.45 8.80
CA SER A 498 1.66 -0.17 10.02
C SER A 498 3.14 -0.49 9.87
N PHE A 499 3.50 -1.56 9.15
CA PHE A 499 4.90 -1.83 8.81
C PHE A 499 5.49 -0.74 7.92
N SER A 500 4.72 -0.22 6.95
CA SER A 500 5.16 0.91 6.14
C SER A 500 5.39 2.17 6.98
N ARG A 501 4.52 2.46 7.96
CA ARG A 501 4.69 3.61 8.88
C ARG A 501 5.91 3.45 9.78
N LEU A 502 6.14 2.25 10.32
CA LEU A 502 7.37 1.94 11.07
C LEU A 502 8.61 2.15 10.22
N SER A 503 8.58 1.70 8.97
CA SER A 503 9.69 1.95 8.03
C SER A 503 9.93 3.44 7.82
N ASN A 504 8.88 4.27 7.72
CA ASN A 504 9.03 5.73 7.60
C ASN A 504 9.64 6.37 8.86
N LEU A 505 9.28 5.90 10.06
CA LEU A 505 9.86 6.38 11.32
C LEU A 505 11.33 6.01 11.44
N ASN A 506 11.70 4.78 11.09
CA ASN A 506 13.10 4.35 11.05
C ASN A 506 13.91 5.17 10.04
N GLU A 507 13.31 5.47 8.89
CA GLU A 507 13.92 6.31 7.87
C GLU A 507 14.17 7.75 8.37
N PHE A 508 13.30 8.27 9.24
CA PHE A 508 13.51 9.57 9.87
C PHE A 508 14.67 9.54 10.86
N VAL A 509 14.79 8.48 11.67
CA VAL A 509 15.93 8.29 12.59
C VAL A 509 17.24 8.13 11.80
N ASN A 510 17.22 7.42 10.68
CA ASN A 510 18.38 7.33 9.79
C ASN A 510 18.77 8.71 9.22
N ALA A 511 17.78 9.53 8.83
CA ALA A 511 18.03 10.89 8.37
C ALA A 511 18.68 11.80 9.45
N LEU A 512 18.32 11.60 10.73
CA LEU A 512 19.00 12.27 11.85
C LEU A 512 20.46 11.82 11.99
N LYS A 513 20.72 10.51 11.89
CA LYS A 513 22.10 9.99 11.93
C LYS A 513 22.96 10.50 10.78
N GLU A 514 22.40 10.56 9.57
CA GLU A 514 23.09 11.15 8.41
C GLU A 514 23.38 12.64 8.64
N PHE A 515 22.48 13.37 9.29
CA PHE A 515 22.72 14.77 9.66
C PHE A 515 23.85 14.91 10.69
N GLU A 516 23.90 14.04 11.70
CA GLU A 516 24.98 13.99 12.71
C GLU A 516 26.35 13.69 12.08
N GLU A 517 26.42 12.74 11.14
CA GLU A 517 27.68 12.38 10.47
C GLU A 517 28.23 13.53 9.62
N ASN A 518 27.35 14.33 9.03
CA ASN A 518 27.74 15.46 8.18
C ASN A 518 27.99 16.76 8.97
N ASN A 519 27.55 16.83 10.23
CA ASN A 519 27.63 18.04 11.06
C ASN A 519 28.14 17.69 12.48
N PRO A 520 29.44 17.91 12.78
CA PRO A 520 30.03 17.54 14.07
C PRO A 520 29.42 18.22 15.30
N GLU A 521 28.75 19.37 15.13
CA GLU A 521 28.02 20.10 16.17
C GLU A 521 26.49 20.01 15.98
N ALA A 522 26.00 18.93 15.33
CA ALA A 522 24.59 18.72 15.05
C ALA A 522 23.73 18.84 16.31
N THR A 523 22.78 19.77 16.29
CA THR A 523 21.75 19.91 17.32
C THR A 523 20.38 19.51 16.79
N LEU A 524 19.48 19.10 17.68
CA LEU A 524 18.12 18.74 17.29
C LEU A 524 17.35 19.99 16.82
N GLU A 525 17.63 21.13 17.45
CA GLU A 525 17.19 22.47 17.08
C GLU A 525 17.46 22.78 15.61
N GLU A 526 18.73 22.61 15.19
CA GLU A 526 19.18 22.90 13.83
C GLU A 526 18.49 21.97 12.82
N TYR A 527 18.37 20.68 13.13
CA TYR A 527 17.70 19.73 12.26
C TYR A 527 16.22 20.08 12.04
N LEU A 528 15.48 20.40 13.11
CA LEU A 528 14.07 20.80 13.01
C LEU A 528 13.90 22.13 12.26
N GLY A 529 14.84 23.07 12.43
CA GLY A 529 14.93 24.29 11.64
C GLY A 529 15.08 24.00 10.14
N ASN A 530 16.00 23.11 9.78
CA ASN A 530 16.24 22.68 8.39
C ASN A 530 15.00 22.03 7.77
N ILE A 531 14.29 21.17 8.50
CA ILE A 531 13.03 20.58 8.01
C ILE A 531 11.99 21.66 7.74
N SER A 532 11.84 22.63 8.64
CA SER A 532 10.84 23.70 8.49
C SER A 532 11.08 24.53 7.23
N LEU A 533 12.34 24.84 6.92
CA LEU A 533 12.73 25.50 5.66
C LEU A 533 12.36 24.64 4.44
N ILE A 534 12.72 23.36 4.46
CA ILE A 534 12.40 22.41 3.38
C ILE A 534 10.88 22.32 3.10
N THR A 535 10.05 22.31 4.14
CA THR A 535 8.59 22.15 3.97
C THR A 535 7.88 23.41 3.46
N SER A 536 8.49 24.59 3.62
CA SER A 536 7.88 25.89 3.28
C SER A 536 8.14 26.36 1.84
N GLU A 537 9.18 25.86 1.17
CA GLU A 537 9.56 26.28 -0.18
C GLU A 537 8.72 25.66 -1.31
N ASP A 538 8.02 24.55 -1.05
CA ASP A 538 7.51 23.68 -2.12
C ASP A 538 5.97 23.78 -2.35
N ASN A 539 5.53 24.79 -3.11
CA ASN A 539 4.18 24.83 -3.70
C ASN A 539 4.14 24.09 -5.06
N THR A 540 4.03 22.76 -5.03
CA THR A 540 4.15 21.90 -6.24
C THR A 540 2.85 21.76 -7.05
N LYS A 541 1.81 22.56 -6.78
CA LYS A 541 0.51 22.39 -7.47
C LYS A 541 0.54 22.84 -8.94
N ASP A 542 1.48 23.73 -9.30
CA ASP A 542 1.57 24.33 -10.63
C ASP A 542 2.94 24.09 -11.33
N LEU A 543 3.62 22.97 -11.07
CA LEU A 543 4.86 22.64 -11.78
C LEU A 543 4.55 22.14 -13.21
N PRO A 544 5.03 22.81 -14.28
CA PRO A 544 4.75 22.40 -15.66
C PRO A 544 5.59 21.20 -16.13
N ASP A 545 6.78 21.00 -15.54
CA ASP A 545 7.69 19.91 -15.86
C ASP A 545 8.42 19.43 -14.59
N TYR A 546 8.34 18.13 -14.28
CA TYR A 546 8.86 17.57 -13.02
C TYR A 546 9.17 16.06 -13.15
N VAL A 547 10.10 15.57 -12.33
CA VAL A 547 10.42 14.14 -12.21
C VAL A 547 9.32 13.46 -11.41
N ILE A 548 8.96 12.25 -11.82
CA ILE A 548 7.85 11.52 -11.20
C ILE A 548 8.41 10.45 -10.24
N LEU A 549 8.01 10.51 -8.98
CA LEU A 549 8.33 9.52 -7.96
C LEU A 549 7.06 8.74 -7.59
N MET A 550 7.12 7.40 -7.60
CA MET A 550 5.97 6.60 -7.17
C MET A 550 6.34 5.18 -6.77
N THR A 551 5.44 4.55 -6.00
CA THR A 551 5.49 3.10 -5.81
C THR A 551 5.12 2.37 -7.10
N VAL A 552 5.62 1.15 -7.25
CA VAL A 552 5.31 0.30 -8.41
C VAL A 552 3.79 0.03 -8.54
N HIS A 553 3.08 -0.09 -7.41
CA HIS A 553 1.62 -0.25 -7.39
C HIS A 553 0.89 0.94 -8.05
N ASN A 554 1.35 2.16 -7.79
CA ASN A 554 0.77 3.38 -8.37
C ASN A 554 1.13 3.56 -9.85
N ALA A 555 2.15 2.87 -10.33
CA ALA A 555 2.57 2.91 -11.72
C ALA A 555 1.64 2.11 -12.66
N LYS A 556 0.78 1.22 -12.12
CA LYS A 556 -0.17 0.44 -12.92
C LYS A 556 -1.04 1.37 -13.77
N GLY A 557 -1.13 1.06 -15.06
CA GLY A 557 -1.87 1.85 -16.05
C GLY A 557 -1.11 3.08 -16.62
N LEU A 558 0.02 3.48 -16.05
CA LEU A 558 0.85 4.59 -16.55
C LEU A 558 1.93 4.09 -17.53
N GLU A 559 2.66 5.04 -18.14
CA GLU A 559 3.80 4.80 -19.02
C GLU A 559 4.73 6.01 -19.07
N PHE A 560 6.05 5.76 -19.18
CA PHE A 560 7.09 6.80 -19.16
C PHE A 560 8.17 6.50 -20.20
N GLN A 561 8.83 7.55 -20.71
CA GLN A 561 9.92 7.35 -21.69
C GLN A 561 11.11 6.63 -21.03
N HIS A 562 11.48 7.08 -19.84
CA HIS A 562 12.63 6.61 -19.07
C HIS A 562 12.17 6.22 -17.67
N VAL A 563 12.47 4.98 -17.26
CA VAL A 563 12.13 4.46 -15.94
C VAL A 563 13.40 4.03 -15.22
N PHE A 564 13.53 4.46 -13.96
CA PHE A 564 14.49 3.93 -13.00
C PHE A 564 13.74 3.06 -11.99
N MET A 565 14.19 1.83 -11.77
CA MET A 565 13.63 0.90 -10.80
C MET A 565 14.67 0.68 -9.70
N ALA A 566 14.43 1.30 -8.55
CA ALA A 566 15.37 1.35 -7.44
C ALA A 566 15.08 0.33 -6.34
N GLY A 567 16.11 -0.01 -5.56
CA GLY A 567 16.02 -0.96 -4.45
C GLY A 567 15.65 -2.39 -4.89
N MET A 568 16.22 -2.87 -5.99
CA MET A 568 16.07 -4.24 -6.47
C MET A 568 16.98 -5.21 -5.71
N GLU A 569 16.69 -5.39 -4.43
CA GLU A 569 17.45 -6.16 -3.45
C GLU A 569 16.52 -7.04 -2.59
N GLU A 570 17.07 -8.12 -2.04
CA GLU A 570 16.34 -9.05 -1.19
C GLU A 570 15.80 -8.38 0.08
N GLY A 571 14.53 -8.66 0.39
CA GLY A 571 13.81 -8.07 1.52
C GLY A 571 13.17 -6.71 1.21
N THR A 572 13.68 -5.97 0.23
CA THR A 572 13.04 -4.75 -0.29
C THR A 572 12.13 -5.10 -1.47
N PHE A 573 12.67 -5.72 -2.52
CA PHE A 573 11.93 -6.12 -3.72
C PHE A 573 12.53 -7.42 -4.30
N PRO A 574 12.00 -8.61 -3.95
CA PRO A 574 10.71 -8.88 -3.31
C PRO A 574 10.62 -8.37 -1.87
N HIS A 575 9.46 -7.83 -1.52
CA HIS A 575 9.21 -7.37 -0.16
C HIS A 575 9.26 -8.56 0.81
N PHE A 576 9.93 -8.37 1.95
CA PHE A 576 10.17 -9.44 2.93
C PHE A 576 8.89 -10.16 3.36
N LEU A 577 7.72 -9.50 3.41
CA LEU A 577 6.44 -10.12 3.78
C LEU A 577 6.00 -11.22 2.80
N SER A 578 6.38 -11.13 1.53
CA SER A 578 5.90 -12.00 0.46
C SER A 578 6.83 -13.19 0.16
N ILE A 579 8.08 -13.14 0.64
CA ILE A 579 9.14 -14.13 0.35
C ILE A 579 8.80 -15.55 0.83
N ASP A 580 8.05 -15.69 1.92
CA ASP A 580 7.82 -16.99 2.56
C ASP A 580 6.75 -17.85 1.87
N SER A 581 6.03 -17.30 0.89
CA SER A 581 4.98 -18.01 0.17
C SER A 581 5.26 -18.00 -1.33
N PRO A 582 5.16 -19.15 -2.03
CA PRO A 582 5.29 -19.18 -3.48
C PRO A 582 4.35 -18.20 -4.19
N ASP A 583 3.10 -18.10 -3.73
CA ASP A 583 2.10 -17.17 -4.27
C ASP A 583 2.52 -15.71 -4.08
N GLY A 584 3.07 -15.35 -2.90
CA GLY A 584 3.58 -14.01 -2.62
C GLY A 584 4.79 -13.64 -3.48
N VAL A 585 5.71 -14.57 -3.73
CA VAL A 585 6.82 -14.34 -4.67
C VAL A 585 6.31 -14.16 -6.10
N GLU A 586 5.33 -14.95 -6.52
CA GLU A 586 4.69 -14.76 -7.84
C GLU A 586 4.00 -13.39 -7.97
N GLU A 587 3.40 -12.88 -6.91
CA GLU A 587 2.81 -11.53 -6.90
C GLU A 587 3.86 -10.42 -6.95
N GLU A 588 4.94 -10.52 -6.17
CA GLU A 588 6.06 -9.57 -6.28
C GLU A 588 6.70 -9.63 -7.68
N ARG A 589 6.75 -10.81 -8.32
CA ARG A 589 7.21 -10.93 -9.70
C ARG A 589 6.26 -10.24 -10.69
N ARG A 590 4.93 -10.36 -10.51
CA ARG A 590 3.94 -9.57 -11.28
C ARG A 590 4.15 -8.07 -11.08
N LEU A 591 4.49 -7.65 -9.86
CA LEU A 591 4.79 -6.26 -9.56
C LEU A 591 6.03 -5.79 -10.33
N ALA A 592 7.11 -6.59 -10.35
CA ALA A 592 8.31 -6.28 -11.12
C ALA A 592 8.01 -6.25 -12.64
N TYR A 593 7.24 -7.21 -13.16
CA TYR A 593 6.74 -7.20 -14.53
C TYR A 593 5.95 -5.91 -14.87
N VAL A 594 5.06 -5.48 -13.98
CA VAL A 594 4.32 -4.21 -14.13
C VAL A 594 5.31 -3.05 -14.25
N ALA A 595 6.32 -2.97 -13.37
CA ALA A 595 7.32 -1.90 -13.36
C ALA A 595 8.09 -1.83 -14.68
N ILE A 596 8.65 -2.96 -15.14
CA ILE A 596 9.41 -3.07 -16.39
C ILE A 596 8.56 -2.61 -17.57
N THR A 597 7.30 -3.05 -17.64
CA THR A 597 6.38 -2.74 -18.75
C THR A 597 5.81 -1.31 -18.74
N ARG A 598 6.20 -0.46 -17.79
CA ARG A 598 5.86 0.98 -17.84
C ARG A 598 6.88 1.78 -18.67
N ALA A 599 8.10 1.26 -18.83
CA ALA A 599 9.15 1.89 -19.61
C ALA A 599 8.85 1.79 -21.11
N ARG A 600 8.93 2.91 -21.83
CA ARG A 600 8.75 2.95 -23.29
C ARG A 600 10.06 2.76 -24.04
N LYS A 601 11.12 3.47 -23.64
CA LYS A 601 12.41 3.46 -24.34
C LYS A 601 13.54 2.87 -23.51
N ASN A 602 13.74 3.42 -22.31
CA ASN A 602 14.86 3.06 -21.45
C ASN A 602 14.36 2.61 -20.08
N LEU A 603 14.94 1.51 -19.61
CA LEU A 603 14.79 1.01 -18.26
C LEU A 603 16.18 0.85 -17.66
N GLU A 604 16.35 1.38 -16.46
CA GLU A 604 17.51 1.13 -15.63
C GLU A 604 17.07 0.57 -14.28
N ILE A 605 17.80 -0.41 -13.79
CA ILE A 605 17.56 -1.07 -12.52
C ILE A 605 18.75 -0.79 -11.61
N SER A 606 18.49 -0.53 -10.34
CA SER A 606 19.53 -0.33 -9.34
C SER A 606 19.21 -1.01 -8.02
N PHE A 607 20.27 -1.26 -7.25
CA PHE A 607 20.20 -1.80 -5.90
C PHE A 607 21.38 -1.30 -5.06
N SER A 608 21.22 -1.32 -3.74
CA SER A 608 22.25 -0.94 -2.78
C SER A 608 22.91 -2.18 -2.19
N ARG A 609 24.23 -2.15 -2.02
CA ARG A 609 24.99 -3.28 -1.41
C ARG A 609 24.92 -3.27 0.10
N PHE A 610 24.67 -2.10 0.70
CA PHE A 610 24.56 -1.91 2.12
C PHE A 610 23.36 -1.04 2.45
N THR A 611 22.82 -1.25 3.64
CA THR A 611 21.79 -0.40 4.23
C THR A 611 22.18 -0.03 5.65
N ARG A 612 21.69 1.11 6.12
CA ARG A 612 21.86 1.55 7.50
C ARG A 612 20.56 1.35 8.27
N LYS A 613 20.64 0.65 9.39
CA LYS A 613 19.53 0.50 10.34
C LYS A 613 20.02 0.84 11.74
N PHE A 614 19.47 1.90 12.32
CA PHE A 614 19.80 2.30 13.69
C PHE A 614 21.32 2.45 13.97
N GLY A 615 22.12 2.80 12.95
CA GLY A 615 23.57 2.95 13.06
C GLY A 615 24.38 1.71 12.69
N ASP A 616 23.74 0.54 12.56
CA ASP A 616 24.38 -0.67 12.03
C ASP A 616 24.31 -0.68 10.51
N VAL A 617 25.38 -1.18 9.89
CA VAL A 617 25.50 -1.32 8.43
C VAL A 617 25.31 -2.80 8.07
N ASP A 618 24.21 -3.09 7.39
CA ASP A 618 23.87 -4.43 6.94
C ASP A 618 24.13 -4.59 5.45
N ALA A 619 24.72 -5.72 5.06
CA ALA A 619 24.85 -6.08 3.65
C ALA A 619 23.49 -6.53 3.08
N ARG A 620 23.15 -6.04 1.90
CA ARG A 620 21.97 -6.47 1.13
C ARG A 620 22.39 -7.32 -0.06
N LEU A 621 21.59 -8.35 -0.34
CA LEU A 621 21.78 -9.20 -1.50
C LEU A 621 20.98 -8.63 -2.69
N PRO A 622 21.49 -8.73 -3.93
CA PRO A 622 20.71 -8.38 -5.12
C PRO A 622 19.43 -9.23 -5.18
N SER A 623 18.36 -8.65 -5.72
CA SER A 623 17.06 -9.34 -5.86
C SER A 623 17.19 -10.59 -6.72
N GLN A 624 16.54 -11.68 -6.31
CA GLN A 624 16.40 -12.90 -7.10
C GLN A 624 15.82 -12.64 -8.50
N PHE A 625 15.00 -11.59 -8.67
CA PHE A 625 14.43 -11.24 -9.97
C PHE A 625 15.47 -10.78 -10.99
N LEU A 626 16.66 -10.35 -10.56
CA LEU A 626 17.76 -9.99 -11.47
C LEU A 626 18.36 -11.24 -12.14
N GLU A 627 18.39 -12.38 -11.44
CA GLU A 627 18.88 -13.65 -11.99
C GLU A 627 17.91 -14.24 -13.04
N GLU A 628 16.64 -13.85 -12.97
CA GLU A 628 15.59 -14.26 -13.90
C GLU A 628 15.61 -13.44 -15.21
N LEU A 629 16.45 -12.39 -15.31
CA LEU A 629 16.53 -11.55 -16.50
C LEU A 629 17.51 -12.12 -17.55
N PRO A 630 17.18 -12.05 -18.85
CA PRO A 630 18.01 -12.60 -19.92
C PRO A 630 19.27 -11.76 -20.15
N SER A 631 20.45 -12.38 -20.04
CA SER A 631 21.76 -11.73 -20.16
C SER A 631 22.04 -11.08 -21.53
N GLU A 632 21.30 -11.47 -22.57
CA GLU A 632 21.38 -10.84 -23.89
C GLU A 632 20.85 -9.39 -23.90
N PHE A 633 19.84 -9.11 -23.07
CA PHE A 633 19.14 -7.82 -23.02
C PHE A 633 19.55 -6.95 -21.83
N VAL A 634 20.31 -7.50 -20.90
CA VAL A 634 20.72 -6.84 -19.66
C VAL A 634 22.24 -6.72 -19.61
N GLU A 635 22.75 -5.60 -19.09
CA GLU A 635 24.17 -5.37 -18.83
C GLU A 635 24.37 -4.76 -17.44
N GLY A 636 25.47 -5.09 -16.76
CA GLY A 636 25.84 -4.46 -15.49
C GLY A 636 26.29 -5.42 -14.38
N GLU A 637 26.47 -4.86 -13.19
CA GLU A 637 27.09 -5.53 -12.04
C GLU A 637 26.07 -6.31 -11.20
N PHE A 638 25.66 -7.50 -11.66
CA PHE A 638 24.89 -8.44 -10.83
C PHE A 638 25.31 -9.91 -11.04
N THR A 639 26.00 -10.23 -12.13
CA THR A 639 26.44 -11.59 -12.46
C THR A 639 27.68 -12.08 -11.70
N GLU A 640 28.44 -11.18 -11.06
CA GLU A 640 29.78 -11.53 -10.52
C GLU A 640 29.85 -11.88 -9.03
N ASN A 641 28.80 -11.71 -8.21
CA ASN A 641 28.96 -11.63 -6.75
C ASN A 641 28.41 -12.77 -5.86
N ARG A 642 28.13 -13.97 -6.38
CA ARG A 642 27.85 -15.13 -5.49
C ARG A 642 29.10 -15.85 -4.97
N TYR A 643 30.26 -15.68 -5.59
CA TYR A 643 31.52 -16.33 -5.17
C TYR A 643 32.55 -15.31 -4.69
N GLY A 644 32.40 -14.88 -3.44
CA GLY A 644 33.45 -14.17 -2.72
C GLY A 644 32.97 -12.89 -2.08
N VAL A 645 32.36 -13.01 -0.89
CA VAL A 645 32.35 -11.92 0.08
C VAL A 645 33.80 -11.74 0.55
N ARG A 646 34.65 -11.11 -0.27
CA ARG A 646 35.82 -10.42 0.25
C ARG A 646 35.27 -9.19 0.96
N ARG A 647 35.23 -9.26 2.29
CA ARG A 647 35.15 -8.05 3.12
C ARG A 647 36.15 -7.04 2.53
N PRO A 648 35.74 -5.79 2.23
CA PRO A 648 36.70 -4.75 1.90
C PRO A 648 37.74 -4.68 3.02
N GLU A 649 39.03 -4.70 2.69
CA GLU A 649 40.13 -4.55 3.67
C GLU A 649 40.18 -3.14 4.31
N PHE A 650 39.21 -2.28 4.00
CA PHE A 650 39.07 -0.94 4.57
C PHE A 650 37.63 -0.68 5.02
N THR A 651 37.31 -1.14 6.22
CA THR A 651 36.31 -0.46 7.06
C THR A 651 37.01 0.74 7.70
N PRO A 652 36.50 1.98 7.61
CA PRO A 652 36.93 3.06 8.49
C PRO A 652 36.73 2.58 9.92
N ARG A 653 37.83 2.38 10.64
CA ARG A 653 37.82 1.90 12.01
C ARG A 653 37.34 3.07 12.85
N ALA A 654 36.08 3.04 13.30
CA ALA A 654 35.68 3.91 14.41
C ALA A 654 36.67 3.69 15.56
N GLU A 655 37.29 4.77 16.03
CA GLU A 655 38.27 4.71 17.12
C GLU A 655 37.60 4.05 18.33
N ARG A 656 38.18 2.92 18.76
CA ARG A 656 37.79 2.28 20.01
C ARG A 656 38.05 3.27 21.13
N PHE A 657 36.99 3.84 21.69
CA PHE A 657 37.01 4.47 23.00
C PHE A 657 37.69 3.52 24.00
N GLN A 658 38.80 3.98 24.60
CA GLN A 658 39.35 3.36 25.79
C GLN A 658 38.34 3.55 26.93
N LYS A 659 37.62 2.47 27.26
CA LYS A 659 36.79 2.40 28.47
C LYS A 659 37.71 2.51 29.69
N SER A 660 37.62 3.62 30.43
CA SER A 660 37.92 3.62 31.85
C SER A 660 36.87 2.76 32.56
N GLU A 661 37.33 1.76 33.31
CA GLU A 661 36.48 0.89 34.12
C GLU A 661 35.91 1.67 35.31
N GLU A 662 34.72 2.24 35.16
CA GLU A 662 33.82 2.46 36.28
C GLU A 662 32.53 1.67 36.07
N LYS A 663 32.22 0.84 37.07
CA LYS A 663 31.09 -0.10 37.10
C LYS A 663 29.77 0.67 37.15
N PHE A 664 29.21 0.97 35.99
CA PHE A 664 27.77 1.14 35.85
C PHE A 664 27.13 -0.24 35.64
N GLU A 665 26.36 -0.69 36.62
CA GLU A 665 25.40 -1.79 36.44
C GLU A 665 24.35 -1.36 35.42
N THR A 666 24.66 -1.60 34.16
CA THR A 666 23.68 -1.62 33.09
C THR A 666 22.80 -2.83 33.32
N VAL A 667 21.52 -2.61 33.64
CA VAL A 667 20.49 -3.64 33.43
C VAL A 667 20.33 -3.76 31.91
N GLN A 668 21.27 -4.45 31.28
CA GLN A 668 21.04 -5.06 29.99
C GLN A 668 19.88 -6.04 30.18
N ALA A 669 18.69 -5.67 29.74
CA ALA A 669 17.81 -6.68 29.19
C ALA A 669 18.55 -7.24 27.97
N LYS A 670 19.34 -8.29 28.19
CA LYS A 670 19.84 -9.15 27.12
C LYS A 670 18.61 -9.54 26.31
N ALA A 671 18.48 -8.99 25.10
CA ALA A 671 17.84 -9.73 24.04
C ALA A 671 18.59 -11.06 24.02
N GLY A 672 17.92 -12.12 24.46
CA GLY A 672 18.54 -13.42 24.52
C GLY A 672 19.00 -13.77 23.13
N ASP A 673 20.30 -14.05 23.00
CA ASP A 673 20.89 -14.88 21.94
C ASP A 673 20.37 -16.33 22.05
N GLY A 674 19.08 -16.47 22.35
CA GLY A 674 18.41 -17.73 22.57
C GLY A 674 18.02 -18.29 21.22
N ASN A 675 18.29 -19.57 21.05
CA ASN A 675 17.91 -20.33 19.87
C ASN A 675 16.38 -20.37 19.76
N PHE A 676 15.78 -19.33 19.16
CA PHE A 676 14.39 -19.36 18.75
C PHE A 676 14.25 -20.54 17.78
N GLN A 677 13.50 -21.56 18.18
CA GLN A 677 13.21 -22.73 17.36
C GLN A 677 11.70 -22.90 17.24
N VAL A 678 11.27 -23.61 16.21
CA VAL A 678 9.87 -24.01 16.10
C VAL A 678 9.52 -24.86 17.32
N GLY A 679 8.44 -24.49 18.02
CA GLY A 679 8.00 -25.14 19.24
C GLY A 679 8.48 -24.48 20.53
N THR A 680 9.42 -23.53 20.50
CA THR A 680 9.86 -22.75 21.67
C THR A 680 8.70 -21.93 22.23
N LYS A 681 8.52 -21.94 23.55
CA LYS A 681 7.60 -21.04 24.23
C LYS A 681 8.26 -19.69 24.42
N VAL A 682 7.55 -18.65 24.02
CA VAL A 682 7.97 -17.26 24.11
C VAL A 682 6.92 -16.44 24.83
N ARG A 683 7.34 -15.39 25.53
CA ARG A 683 6.48 -14.41 26.16
C ARG A 683 6.53 -13.14 25.34
N HIS A 684 5.37 -12.64 24.96
CA HIS A 684 5.22 -11.29 24.42
C HIS A 684 4.59 -10.41 25.51
N LYS A 685 5.11 -9.18 25.68
CA LYS A 685 4.63 -8.25 26.72
C LYS A 685 3.11 -8.00 26.67
N VAL A 686 2.52 -8.00 25.47
CA VAL A 686 1.09 -7.73 25.25
C VAL A 686 0.24 -9.01 25.16
N TYR A 687 0.75 -10.04 24.47
CA TYR A 687 -0.04 -11.22 24.13
C TYR A 687 0.17 -12.39 25.10
N GLY A 688 1.04 -12.20 26.10
CA GLY A 688 1.34 -13.21 27.09
C GLY A 688 2.19 -14.35 26.53
N GLU A 689 1.98 -15.56 27.03
CA GLU A 689 2.74 -16.74 26.61
C GLU A 689 2.21 -17.32 25.30
N GLY A 690 3.11 -17.57 24.37
CA GLY A 690 2.82 -18.16 23.09
C GLY A 690 3.88 -19.17 22.67
N ARG A 691 3.60 -19.91 21.61
CA ARG A 691 4.48 -20.93 21.07
C ARG A 691 4.82 -20.60 19.63
N ILE A 692 6.10 -20.63 19.30
CA ILE A 692 6.56 -20.44 17.92
C ILE A 692 6.04 -21.62 17.08
N LEU A 693 5.25 -21.32 16.06
CA LEU A 693 4.74 -22.28 15.08
C LEU A 693 5.68 -22.45 13.91
N THR A 694 6.20 -21.35 13.39
CA THR A 694 7.07 -21.32 12.23
C THR A 694 8.14 -20.27 12.44
N ILE A 695 9.32 -20.56 11.91
CA ILE A 695 10.43 -19.60 11.79
C ILE A 695 10.81 -19.57 10.33
N SER A 696 10.78 -18.39 9.74
CA SER A 696 11.15 -18.17 8.33
C SER A 696 12.11 -16.98 8.22
N GLY A 697 12.85 -16.89 7.11
CA GLY A 697 13.88 -15.88 6.91
C GLY A 697 15.21 -16.16 7.62
N SER A 698 16.19 -15.29 7.39
CA SER A 698 17.55 -15.36 7.93
C SER A 698 18.01 -13.99 8.42
N GLY A 699 18.90 -13.95 9.42
CA GLY A 699 19.38 -12.69 10.01
C GLY A 699 18.25 -11.88 10.66
N ASP A 700 18.20 -10.58 10.42
CA ASP A 700 17.21 -9.66 11.02
C ASP A 700 15.83 -9.72 10.36
N ASN A 701 15.73 -10.40 9.21
CA ASN A 701 14.44 -10.69 8.56
C ASN A 701 13.82 -11.99 9.10
N ARG A 702 14.37 -12.56 10.17
CA ARG A 702 13.87 -13.78 10.79
C ARG A 702 12.51 -13.50 11.43
N LYS A 703 11.48 -14.14 10.88
CA LYS A 703 10.12 -14.04 11.38
C LYS A 703 9.85 -15.19 12.31
N VAL A 704 9.02 -14.90 13.31
CA VAL A 704 8.42 -15.93 14.15
C VAL A 704 6.92 -15.75 14.07
N GLU A 705 6.25 -16.80 13.65
CA GLU A 705 4.81 -16.91 13.84
C GLU A 705 4.59 -17.50 15.22
N VAL A 706 4.04 -16.72 16.13
CA VAL A 706 3.80 -17.14 17.50
C VAL A 706 2.30 -17.30 17.69
N ARG A 707 1.90 -18.48 18.15
CA ARG A 707 0.55 -18.75 18.62
C ARG A 707 0.44 -18.42 20.09
N PHE A 708 -0.29 -17.37 20.44
CA PHE A 708 -0.66 -17.10 21.84
C PHE A 708 -1.98 -17.79 22.16
N GLY A 709 -2.02 -18.50 23.29
CA GLY A 709 -3.17 -19.35 23.63
C GLY A 709 -3.43 -20.43 22.58
N SER A 710 -4.70 -20.72 22.28
CA SER A 710 -5.07 -21.79 21.34
C SER A 710 -5.25 -21.35 19.88
N HIS A 711 -5.47 -20.05 19.59
CA HIS A 711 -5.91 -19.60 18.26
C HIS A 711 -5.41 -18.23 17.78
N LEU A 712 -4.59 -17.50 18.55
CA LEU A 712 -4.07 -16.18 18.13
C LEU A 712 -2.68 -16.34 17.49
N ASP A 713 -2.65 -16.42 16.17
CA ASP A 713 -1.41 -16.45 15.40
C ASP A 713 -0.99 -15.02 15.04
N LYS A 714 0.18 -14.62 15.50
CA LYS A 714 0.76 -13.32 15.19
C LYS A 714 2.15 -13.52 14.59
N LYS A 715 2.42 -12.79 13.52
CA LYS A 715 3.71 -12.77 12.86
C LYS A 715 4.51 -11.59 13.39
N PHE A 716 5.71 -11.87 13.85
CA PHE A 716 6.65 -10.88 14.34
C PHE A 716 7.94 -10.97 13.57
N LEU A 717 8.60 -9.83 13.40
CA LEU A 717 10.01 -9.78 13.05
C LEU A 717 10.79 -9.86 14.34
N LEU A 718 11.66 -10.86 14.49
CA LEU A 718 12.48 -11.04 15.69
C LEU A 718 13.34 -9.80 15.98
N ALA A 719 13.85 -9.14 14.95
CA ALA A 719 14.63 -7.91 15.08
C ALA A 719 13.81 -6.72 15.63
N TYR A 720 12.48 -6.77 15.57
CA TYR A 720 11.59 -5.66 15.93
C TYR A 720 10.53 -6.07 16.94
N THR A 721 10.67 -7.20 17.62
CA THR A 721 9.67 -7.65 18.58
C THR A 721 10.33 -8.18 19.83
N PRO A 722 10.04 -7.61 21.01
CA PRO A 722 10.57 -8.08 22.28
C PRO A 722 9.86 -9.38 22.68
N LEU A 723 10.35 -10.50 22.16
CA LEU A 723 9.94 -11.85 22.55
C LEU A 723 10.96 -12.43 23.54
N GLU A 724 10.52 -12.76 24.74
CA GLU A 724 11.35 -13.43 25.75
C GLU A 724 11.18 -14.94 25.65
N ILE A 725 12.26 -15.72 25.57
CA ILE A 725 12.15 -17.19 25.58
C ILE A 725 11.81 -17.66 27.01
N ILE A 726 10.76 -18.46 27.13
CA ILE A 726 10.30 -19.03 28.41
C ILE A 726 10.82 -20.47 28.57
N SER A 727 10.78 -21.28 27.49
CA SER A 727 11.27 -22.68 27.47
C SER A 727 11.36 -23.26 26.08
#